data_AF-A0A2D6RR89-F1
#
_entry.id   AF-A0A2D6RR89-F1
#
_cell.length_a   1.000
_cell.length_b   1.000
_cell.length_c   1.000
_cell.angle_alpha   90.00
_cell.angle_beta   90.00
_cell.angle_gamma   90.00
#
_symmetry.space_group_name_H-M   'P 1'
#
loop_
_entity.id
_entity.type
_entity.pdbx_description
1 polymer ?
#
loop_
_entity_poly.entity_id
_entity_poly.type
_entity_poly.pdbx_seq_one_letter_code
_entity_poly.pdbx_strand_id
1 'polypeptide(L)'
;MWVKTAITGMVPELEMRGTSIIYCPGVSRSDLRAIETCPRDLQPLAELQYRGTFWSQANGKDWTVNAFLTSANGGLGLNVAQDKETQELLLEVLKAGLLLDMSVADLKGRQINAAWLNSLLAPNPSRDLLVWMNNPKAAQDGWKGPKWDAFCKWSKKDFGFDPLADGELAAAEKLASRQGKWLSVFELYQDSYTSFPNILGSLKRLTPPGLDGLFPEFAAYETYPGANLKFENDLRNDLHAHGALTAGECRAAVLKSEEVHGLRRQWLWARIGHSPMAQALLHLSHLAKLTATLPVGESAEELANTYQEWGWKVDDAVIKALACVSAAPDKAAVSAVVRSMYLPWSNECAIRLQNVVSKEGGFSPLSTGVMNTDASPGTCFVFVDGLRYDVAVDLATRFEELGKVDLSAQWTSLPSVTASGKAWCSPVANKVAGTSEDMEFQPRVAGTDKSLSGYNFRKLLEDEWVQPLSKEEVGAPSGIAWTECGDLDHYGHEHGIRLARDLGLQLDTVQERIAELIAAGWKKFRIVTDHGWLLMPGGLPKAELAKHQAETKWGRCAVLKSSAQSDGLTFGWDWCKEVQIAYPPGIASFKAGEEYSHGGISFQESLVPIIELQVESSTVDFANIKSIGWRGLRCNIEVVSDAVGLRVDLRTKPAVADTSIVAAMKAVEDGKASLAVADDSYEGQAAVVVVLDPSGNIIQKQVTTVGG
;
A
#
# COMPACT_ATOMS: atom_id res chain seq x y z
N MET A 1 -59.32 29.06 -28.87
CA MET A 1 -59.29 30.55 -29.02
C MET A 1 -58.02 31.17 -28.46
N TRP A 2 -57.60 30.83 -27.23
CA TRP A 2 -56.43 31.41 -26.59
C TRP A 2 -55.14 31.42 -27.44
N VAL A 3 -54.78 30.29 -28.07
CA VAL A 3 -53.58 30.20 -28.94
C VAL A 3 -53.59 31.23 -30.07
N LYS A 4 -54.75 31.52 -30.67
CA LYS A 4 -54.85 32.56 -31.72
C LYS A 4 -54.64 33.96 -31.16
N THR A 5 -55.22 34.24 -30.01
CA THR A 5 -55.06 35.52 -29.32
C THR A 5 -53.60 35.73 -28.93
N ALA A 6 -52.92 34.66 -28.49
CA ALA A 6 -51.49 34.67 -28.17
C ALA A 6 -50.62 34.97 -29.40
N ILE A 7 -50.84 34.27 -30.52
CA ILE A 7 -50.07 34.46 -31.76
C ILE A 7 -50.29 35.86 -32.37
N THR A 8 -51.47 36.44 -32.16
CA THR A 8 -51.79 37.80 -32.64
C THR A 8 -51.31 38.91 -31.69
N GLY A 9 -50.57 38.56 -30.61
CA GLY A 9 -50.03 39.52 -29.66
C GLY A 9 -51.09 40.21 -28.79
N MET A 10 -52.32 39.66 -28.75
CA MET A 10 -53.44 40.21 -28.00
C MET A 10 -53.56 39.66 -26.58
N VAL A 11 -52.62 38.82 -26.14
CA VAL A 11 -52.50 38.36 -24.75
C VAL A 11 -51.44 39.24 -24.06
N PRO A 12 -51.83 40.24 -23.24
CA PRO A 12 -50.90 41.23 -22.70
C PRO A 12 -49.78 40.64 -21.82
N GLU A 13 -50.06 39.47 -21.23
CA GLU A 13 -49.17 38.74 -20.31
C GLU A 13 -48.12 37.89 -21.05
N LEU A 14 -48.20 37.75 -22.37
CA LEU A 14 -47.34 36.88 -23.17
C LEU A 14 -46.51 37.68 -24.18
N GLU A 15 -45.27 37.99 -23.82
CA GLU A 15 -44.32 38.63 -24.73
C GLU A 15 -43.71 37.58 -25.69
N MET A 16 -44.25 37.47 -26.90
CA MET A 16 -43.76 36.55 -27.93
C MET A 16 -42.64 37.19 -28.75
N ARG A 17 -41.41 36.67 -28.63
CA ARG A 17 -40.26 37.09 -29.44
C ARG A 17 -39.92 36.03 -30.49
N GLY A 18 -39.81 36.43 -31.75
CA GLY A 18 -39.44 35.53 -32.86
C GLY A 18 -40.62 34.78 -33.50
N THR A 19 -40.29 33.72 -34.27
CA THR A 19 -41.31 32.91 -34.96
C THR A 19 -42.01 31.99 -33.97
N SER A 20 -43.33 32.10 -33.86
CA SER A 20 -44.13 31.26 -32.97
C SER A 20 -44.20 29.83 -33.46
N ILE A 21 -43.77 28.87 -32.64
CA ILE A 21 -43.90 27.43 -32.90
C ILE A 21 -45.08 26.88 -32.10
N ILE A 22 -46.01 26.24 -32.79
CA ILE A 22 -47.14 25.58 -32.16
C ILE A 22 -46.86 24.08 -32.19
N TYR A 23 -46.63 23.51 -31.01
CA TYR A 23 -46.47 22.07 -30.87
C TYR A 23 -47.80 21.42 -30.51
N CYS A 24 -48.33 20.61 -31.42
CA CYS A 24 -49.58 19.87 -31.25
C CYS A 24 -49.29 18.37 -31.19
N PRO A 25 -48.93 17.82 -30.02
CA PRO A 25 -48.67 16.39 -29.90
C PRO A 25 -49.91 15.57 -30.22
N GLY A 26 -49.75 14.49 -30.98
CA GLY A 26 -50.85 13.59 -31.37
C GLY A 26 -51.76 14.12 -32.47
N VAL A 27 -51.44 15.28 -33.09
CA VAL A 27 -52.20 15.86 -34.21
C VAL A 27 -51.40 15.73 -35.50
N SER A 28 -51.96 15.06 -36.50
CA SER A 28 -51.37 14.95 -37.84
C SER A 28 -51.66 16.21 -38.67
N ARG A 29 -50.81 16.49 -39.67
CA ARG A 29 -51.12 17.51 -40.67
C ARG A 29 -52.46 17.25 -41.37
N SER A 30 -52.84 16.00 -41.61
CA SER A 30 -54.12 15.69 -42.27
C SER A 30 -55.32 16.15 -41.45
N ASP A 31 -55.22 16.08 -40.12
CA ASP A 31 -56.29 16.44 -39.20
C ASP A 31 -56.63 17.94 -39.27
N LEU A 32 -55.67 18.77 -39.66
CA LEU A 32 -55.84 20.22 -39.79
C LEU A 32 -56.13 20.68 -41.23
N ARG A 33 -55.75 19.88 -42.26
CA ARG A 33 -56.03 20.22 -43.67
C ARG A 33 -57.44 19.85 -44.11
N ALA A 34 -57.95 18.71 -43.67
CA ALA A 34 -59.29 18.26 -44.05
C ALA A 34 -60.34 18.94 -43.16
N ILE A 35 -60.69 20.19 -43.47
CA ILE A 35 -61.57 21.04 -42.64
C ILE A 35 -62.90 20.33 -42.34
N GLU A 36 -63.45 19.59 -43.31
CA GLU A 36 -64.71 18.85 -43.18
C GLU A 36 -64.64 17.70 -42.15
N THR A 37 -63.46 17.12 -41.95
CA THR A 37 -63.24 16.00 -41.02
C THR A 37 -62.34 16.38 -39.84
N CYS A 38 -62.01 17.67 -39.70
CA CYS A 38 -61.16 18.19 -38.63
C CYS A 38 -61.90 18.09 -37.28
N PRO A 39 -61.29 17.47 -36.24
CA PRO A 39 -61.86 17.40 -34.90
C PRO A 39 -62.28 18.79 -34.38
N ARG A 40 -63.45 18.87 -33.73
CA ARG A 40 -64.08 20.16 -33.35
C ARG A 40 -63.18 21.04 -32.49
N ASP A 41 -62.41 20.44 -31.61
CA ASP A 41 -61.44 21.08 -30.73
C ASP A 41 -60.21 21.64 -31.49
N LEU A 42 -59.85 21.06 -32.63
CA LEU A 42 -58.76 21.49 -33.49
C LEU A 42 -59.17 22.47 -34.59
N GLN A 43 -60.45 22.52 -34.97
CA GLN A 43 -60.98 23.43 -36.00
C GLN A 43 -60.55 24.90 -35.85
N PRO A 44 -60.48 25.48 -34.63
CA PRO A 44 -59.93 26.82 -34.48
C PRO A 44 -58.53 26.94 -35.10
N LEU A 45 -57.65 25.95 -34.91
CA LEU A 45 -56.29 25.98 -35.43
C LEU A 45 -56.20 25.74 -36.96
N ALA A 46 -57.24 25.21 -37.60
CA ALA A 46 -57.22 24.85 -39.01
C ALA A 46 -56.86 26.03 -39.93
N GLU A 47 -57.28 27.27 -39.62
CA GLU A 47 -56.92 28.44 -40.45
C GLU A 47 -55.42 28.78 -40.41
N LEU A 48 -54.70 28.35 -39.38
CA LEU A 48 -53.25 28.58 -39.28
C LEU A 48 -52.48 27.88 -40.39
N GLN A 49 -53.08 26.92 -41.11
CA GLN A 49 -52.49 26.36 -42.33
C GLN A 49 -52.28 27.39 -43.45
N TYR A 50 -53.04 28.49 -43.43
CA TYR A 50 -52.95 29.56 -44.43
C TYR A 50 -52.05 30.71 -43.98
N ARG A 51 -51.84 30.86 -42.66
CA ARG A 51 -51.05 31.95 -42.06
C ARG A 51 -49.68 31.52 -41.54
N GLY A 52 -49.49 30.23 -41.35
CA GLY A 52 -48.28 29.61 -40.85
C GLY A 52 -47.72 28.58 -41.84
N THR A 53 -46.62 27.95 -41.46
CA THR A 53 -45.99 26.88 -42.23
C THR A 53 -46.03 25.58 -41.44
N PHE A 54 -46.54 24.50 -42.04
CA PHE A 54 -46.41 23.16 -41.44
C PHE A 54 -44.96 22.70 -41.53
N TRP A 55 -44.37 22.38 -40.38
CA TRP A 55 -43.13 21.63 -40.35
C TRP A 55 -43.43 20.16 -40.69
N SER A 56 -43.31 19.82 -41.97
CA SER A 56 -43.61 18.49 -42.52
C SER A 56 -42.57 18.13 -43.58
N GLN A 57 -42.55 16.87 -44.01
CA GLN A 57 -41.69 16.43 -45.10
C GLN A 57 -42.00 17.18 -46.40
N ALA A 58 -41.04 17.26 -47.32
CA ALA A 58 -41.24 17.87 -48.64
C ALA A 58 -42.39 17.21 -49.46
N ASN A 59 -42.63 15.91 -49.24
CA ASN A 59 -43.75 15.16 -49.83
C ASN A 59 -45.10 15.40 -49.13
N GLY A 60 -45.11 16.23 -48.07
CA GLY A 60 -46.26 16.62 -47.31
C GLY A 60 -46.75 15.66 -46.22
N LYS A 61 -46.02 14.56 -45.97
CA LYS A 61 -46.28 13.66 -44.82
C LYS A 61 -45.68 14.20 -43.53
N ASP A 62 -46.21 13.72 -42.39
CA ASP A 62 -45.66 14.05 -41.07
C ASP A 62 -44.27 13.42 -40.87
N TRP A 63 -43.46 14.03 -40.02
CA TRP A 63 -42.15 13.49 -39.67
C TRP A 63 -42.31 12.22 -38.81
N THR A 64 -41.67 11.13 -39.25
CA THR A 64 -41.29 10.02 -38.37
C THR A 64 -39.82 10.19 -37.99
N VAL A 65 -39.37 9.51 -36.92
CA VAL A 65 -37.95 9.53 -36.51
C VAL A 65 -37.05 9.15 -37.68
N ASN A 66 -37.35 8.05 -38.36
CA ASN A 66 -36.59 7.62 -39.54
C ASN A 66 -36.63 8.64 -40.68
N ALA A 67 -37.80 9.21 -40.99
CA ALA A 67 -37.91 10.20 -42.05
C ALA A 67 -37.10 11.46 -41.73
N PHE A 68 -37.13 11.92 -40.48
CA PHE A 68 -36.37 13.09 -40.04
C PHE A 68 -34.86 12.85 -40.12
N LEU A 69 -34.39 11.69 -39.68
CA LEU A 69 -32.97 11.34 -39.74
C LEU A 69 -32.48 11.16 -41.19
N THR A 70 -33.26 10.52 -42.07
CA THR A 70 -32.81 10.15 -43.43
C THR A 70 -33.05 11.19 -44.51
N SER A 71 -34.09 12.03 -44.40
CA SER A 71 -34.46 12.96 -45.47
C SER A 71 -33.36 14.00 -45.70
N ALA A 72 -32.85 14.09 -46.93
CA ALA A 72 -31.95 15.17 -47.36
C ALA A 72 -32.67 16.52 -47.53
N ASN A 73 -34.00 16.49 -47.69
CA ASN A 73 -34.84 17.67 -47.91
C ASN A 73 -35.58 18.00 -46.62
N GLY A 74 -34.99 18.89 -45.81
CA GLY A 74 -35.57 19.38 -44.55
C GLY A 74 -35.38 18.46 -43.33
N GLY A 75 -34.74 17.29 -43.50
CA GLY A 75 -34.26 16.43 -42.41
C GLY A 75 -32.74 16.51 -42.25
N LEU A 76 -32.13 15.50 -41.60
CA LEU A 76 -30.70 15.48 -41.29
C LEU A 76 -29.81 14.81 -42.35
N GLY A 77 -30.40 14.12 -43.34
CA GLY A 77 -29.67 13.47 -44.44
C GLY A 77 -28.68 12.37 -44.00
N LEU A 78 -28.96 11.67 -42.90
CA LEU A 78 -28.09 10.65 -42.32
C LEU A 78 -28.30 9.27 -42.96
N ASN A 79 -27.25 8.44 -42.91
CA ASN A 79 -27.28 7.07 -43.43
C ASN A 79 -27.86 6.10 -42.38
N VAL A 80 -29.16 5.84 -42.45
CA VAL A 80 -29.88 4.94 -41.53
C VAL A 80 -30.31 3.66 -42.26
N ALA A 81 -29.99 2.50 -41.69
CA ALA A 81 -30.44 1.21 -42.21
C ALA A 81 -31.97 1.04 -42.10
N GLN A 82 -32.59 0.49 -43.14
CA GLN A 82 -34.05 0.39 -43.27
C GLN A 82 -34.61 -0.97 -42.84
N ASP A 83 -33.78 -1.85 -42.28
CA ASP A 83 -34.23 -3.12 -41.73
C ASP A 83 -35.07 -2.91 -40.46
N LYS A 84 -35.99 -3.85 -40.21
CA LYS A 84 -36.96 -3.76 -39.12
C LYS A 84 -36.29 -3.59 -37.75
N GLU A 85 -35.18 -4.28 -37.50
CA GLU A 85 -34.47 -4.23 -36.22
C GLU A 85 -33.88 -2.84 -35.95
N THR A 86 -33.26 -2.22 -36.95
CA THR A 86 -32.76 -0.83 -36.85
C THR A 86 -33.90 0.15 -36.57
N GLN A 87 -35.06 -0.01 -37.22
CA GLN A 87 -36.20 0.89 -37.06
C GLN A 87 -36.84 0.80 -35.66
N GLU A 88 -36.89 -0.41 -35.08
CA GLU A 88 -37.36 -0.63 -33.70
C GLU A 88 -36.37 -0.03 -32.69
N LEU A 89 -35.07 -0.32 -32.85
CA LEU A 89 -34.01 0.19 -31.95
C LEU A 89 -33.87 1.71 -31.99
N LEU A 90 -34.10 2.36 -33.14
CA LEU A 90 -34.10 3.82 -33.22
C LEU A 90 -35.08 4.46 -32.24
N LEU A 91 -36.28 3.89 -32.10
CA LEU A 91 -37.28 4.39 -31.17
C LEU A 91 -36.88 4.12 -29.72
N GLU A 92 -36.21 3.00 -29.45
CA GLU A 92 -35.70 2.65 -28.12
C GLU A 92 -34.56 3.57 -27.67
N VAL A 93 -33.55 3.81 -28.53
CA VAL A 93 -32.44 4.73 -28.24
C VAL A 93 -32.95 6.17 -28.10
N LEU A 94 -33.94 6.58 -28.90
CA LEU A 94 -34.58 7.89 -28.77
C LEU A 94 -35.31 8.04 -27.42
N LYS A 95 -36.09 7.03 -27.02
CA LYS A 95 -36.78 7.02 -25.72
C LYS A 95 -35.80 7.03 -24.55
N ALA A 96 -34.62 6.43 -24.72
CA ALA A 96 -33.53 6.48 -23.76
C ALA A 96 -32.80 7.84 -23.70
N GLY A 97 -33.16 8.81 -24.55
CA GLY A 97 -32.54 10.15 -24.61
C GLY A 97 -31.20 10.19 -25.35
N LEU A 98 -30.55 9.03 -25.55
CA LEU A 98 -29.20 8.92 -26.09
C LEU A 98 -29.04 9.54 -27.49
N LEU A 99 -30.06 9.45 -28.36
CA LEU A 99 -30.00 10.11 -29.67
C LEU A 99 -30.14 11.64 -29.58
N LEU A 100 -30.79 12.16 -28.54
CA LEU A 100 -30.98 13.61 -28.36
C LEU A 100 -29.73 14.29 -27.81
N ASP A 101 -28.91 13.55 -27.06
CA ASP A 101 -27.64 14.04 -26.48
C ASP A 101 -26.48 14.06 -27.50
N MET A 102 -26.67 13.50 -28.70
CA MET A 102 -25.64 13.42 -29.74
C MET A 102 -25.68 14.63 -30.68
N SER A 103 -24.50 15.15 -31.03
CA SER A 103 -24.42 16.18 -32.06
C SER A 103 -24.67 15.60 -33.45
N VAL A 104 -25.27 16.40 -34.34
CA VAL A 104 -25.47 15.99 -35.74
C VAL A 104 -24.13 15.73 -36.43
N ALA A 105 -23.05 16.38 -36.00
CA ALA A 105 -21.70 16.15 -36.53
C ALA A 105 -21.19 14.73 -36.24
N ASP A 106 -21.47 14.20 -35.04
CA ASP A 106 -21.05 12.85 -34.63
C ASP A 106 -21.79 11.73 -35.38
N LEU A 107 -22.99 12.04 -35.88
CA LEU A 107 -23.82 11.12 -36.65
C LEU A 107 -23.49 11.13 -38.15
N LYS A 108 -22.95 12.24 -38.67
CA LYS A 108 -22.62 12.38 -40.09
C LYS A 108 -21.45 11.46 -40.48
N GLY A 109 -21.60 10.77 -41.62
CA GLY A 109 -20.60 9.83 -42.13
C GLY A 109 -20.64 8.43 -41.50
N ARG A 110 -21.47 8.21 -40.47
CA ARG A 110 -21.67 6.90 -39.85
C ARG A 110 -22.86 6.18 -40.47
N GLN A 111 -22.78 4.86 -40.58
CA GLN A 111 -23.95 4.02 -40.84
C GLN A 111 -24.69 3.74 -39.53
N ILE A 112 -25.89 4.28 -39.39
CA ILE A 112 -26.78 4.06 -38.24
C ILE A 112 -27.54 2.75 -38.49
N ASN A 113 -27.10 1.67 -37.82
CA ASN A 113 -27.70 0.34 -37.92
C ASN A 113 -27.96 -0.24 -36.52
N ALA A 114 -28.69 -1.36 -36.46
CA ALA A 114 -29.03 -2.05 -35.22
C ALA A 114 -27.82 -2.34 -34.31
N ALA A 115 -26.69 -2.77 -34.87
CA ALA A 115 -25.48 -3.07 -34.10
C ALA A 115 -24.94 -1.82 -33.38
N TRP A 116 -24.85 -0.70 -34.09
CA TRP A 116 -24.38 0.55 -33.51
C TRP A 116 -25.37 1.13 -32.49
N LEU A 117 -26.67 1.12 -32.77
CA LEU A 117 -27.70 1.59 -31.85
C LEU A 117 -27.70 0.80 -30.54
N ASN A 118 -27.52 -0.53 -30.61
CA ASN A 118 -27.35 -1.36 -29.43
C ASN A 118 -26.11 -0.98 -28.61
N SER A 119 -25.00 -0.61 -29.27
CA SER A 119 -23.79 -0.17 -28.56
C SER A 119 -23.98 1.13 -27.78
N LEU A 120 -24.97 1.96 -28.12
CA LEU A 120 -25.32 3.14 -27.33
C LEU A 120 -26.09 2.76 -26.06
N LEU A 121 -26.99 1.77 -26.14
CA LEU A 121 -27.80 1.32 -25.00
C LEU A 121 -26.98 0.52 -23.98
N ALA A 122 -26.02 -0.28 -24.46
CA ALA A 122 -25.14 -1.12 -23.65
C ALA A 122 -23.69 -1.02 -24.17
N PRO A 123 -22.97 0.06 -23.84
CA PRO A 123 -21.63 0.32 -24.36
C PRO A 123 -20.58 -0.66 -23.81
N ASN A 124 -20.86 -1.31 -22.68
CA ASN A 124 -19.94 -2.27 -22.07
C ASN A 124 -20.70 -3.47 -21.46
N PRO A 125 -21.09 -4.47 -22.27
CA PRO A 125 -21.88 -5.60 -21.82
C PRO A 125 -21.25 -6.35 -20.63
N SER A 126 -19.95 -6.64 -20.66
CA SER A 126 -19.28 -7.32 -19.54
C SER A 126 -19.37 -6.52 -18.24
N ARG A 127 -19.15 -5.19 -18.31
CA ARG A 127 -19.27 -4.31 -17.14
C ARG A 127 -20.72 -4.18 -16.67
N ASP A 128 -21.67 -4.08 -17.58
CA ASP A 128 -23.10 -3.99 -17.25
C ASP A 128 -23.55 -5.28 -16.52
N LEU A 129 -23.10 -6.46 -16.94
CA LEU A 129 -23.33 -7.70 -16.18
C LEU A 129 -22.79 -7.60 -14.74
N LEU A 130 -21.57 -7.10 -14.55
CA LEU A 130 -21.00 -6.92 -13.20
C LEU A 130 -21.75 -5.86 -12.38
N VAL A 131 -22.16 -4.74 -12.99
CA VAL A 131 -22.99 -3.71 -12.34
C VAL A 131 -24.31 -4.31 -11.86
N TRP A 132 -24.96 -5.09 -12.72
CA TRP A 132 -26.20 -5.78 -12.37
C TRP A 132 -25.98 -6.82 -11.28
N MET A 133 -24.98 -7.70 -11.41
CA MET A 133 -24.67 -8.72 -10.39
C MET A 133 -24.33 -8.09 -9.03
N ASN A 134 -23.68 -6.93 -9.02
CA ASN A 134 -23.32 -6.22 -7.79
C ASN A 134 -24.56 -5.65 -7.06
N ASN A 135 -25.60 -5.24 -7.78
CA ASN A 135 -26.87 -4.83 -7.17
C ASN A 135 -28.03 -4.97 -8.17
N PRO A 136 -28.66 -6.17 -8.26
CA PRO A 136 -29.67 -6.44 -9.28
C PRO A 136 -30.86 -5.48 -9.21
N LYS A 137 -31.31 -5.17 -8.00
CA LYS A 137 -32.44 -4.28 -7.76
C LYS A 137 -32.13 -2.85 -8.19
N ALA A 138 -30.99 -2.30 -7.77
CA ALA A 138 -30.62 -0.93 -8.14
C ALA A 138 -30.36 -0.78 -9.64
N ALA A 139 -29.74 -1.78 -10.29
CA ALA A 139 -29.54 -1.78 -11.72
C ALA A 139 -30.87 -1.83 -12.48
N GLN A 140 -31.79 -2.71 -12.06
CA GLN A 140 -33.14 -2.77 -12.62
C GLN A 140 -33.90 -1.45 -12.41
N ASP A 141 -33.80 -0.85 -11.23
CA ASP A 141 -34.46 0.40 -10.90
C ASP A 141 -33.87 1.61 -11.66
N GLY A 142 -32.57 1.59 -11.95
CA GLY A 142 -31.85 2.66 -12.64
C GLY A 142 -31.88 2.57 -14.16
N TRP A 143 -32.00 1.37 -14.73
CA TRP A 143 -32.00 1.17 -16.20
C TRP A 143 -33.38 1.09 -16.84
N LYS A 144 -34.46 1.18 -16.05
CA LYS A 144 -35.88 1.11 -16.47
C LYS A 144 -36.16 1.44 -17.94
N GLY A 145 -37.06 0.67 -18.55
CA GLY A 145 -37.50 0.89 -19.93
C GLY A 145 -36.47 0.35 -20.94
N PRO A 146 -36.19 1.08 -22.05
CA PRO A 146 -35.44 0.53 -23.17
C PRO A 146 -34.05 -0.03 -22.82
N LYS A 147 -33.35 0.57 -21.86
CA LYS A 147 -32.02 0.10 -21.44
C LYS A 147 -32.09 -1.23 -20.69
N TRP A 148 -33.08 -1.44 -19.81
CA TRP A 148 -33.33 -2.71 -19.14
C TRP A 148 -33.74 -3.82 -20.14
N ASP A 149 -34.59 -3.50 -21.10
CA ASP A 149 -35.04 -4.44 -22.12
C ASP A 149 -33.87 -4.87 -23.02
N ALA A 150 -33.04 -3.91 -23.44
CA ALA A 150 -31.80 -4.18 -24.16
C ALA A 150 -30.86 -5.08 -23.35
N PHE A 151 -30.65 -4.77 -22.06
CA PHE A 151 -29.84 -5.59 -21.14
C PHE A 151 -30.30 -7.05 -21.08
N CYS A 152 -31.59 -7.27 -20.86
CA CYS A 152 -32.16 -8.62 -20.83
C CYS A 152 -31.98 -9.34 -22.17
N LYS A 153 -32.20 -8.65 -23.29
CA LYS A 153 -32.12 -9.23 -24.64
C LYS A 153 -30.70 -9.68 -24.98
N TRP A 154 -29.68 -8.84 -24.76
CA TRP A 154 -28.30 -9.23 -25.07
C TRP A 154 -27.75 -10.23 -24.05
N SER A 155 -28.13 -10.16 -22.76
CA SER A 155 -27.73 -11.16 -21.77
C SER A 155 -28.14 -12.57 -22.21
N LYS A 156 -29.37 -12.72 -22.73
CA LYS A 156 -29.86 -13.99 -23.30
C LYS A 156 -29.09 -14.41 -24.54
N LYS A 157 -28.94 -13.49 -25.49
CA LYS A 157 -28.34 -13.77 -26.80
C LYS A 157 -26.85 -14.09 -26.70
N ASP A 158 -26.10 -13.30 -25.94
CA ASP A 158 -24.64 -13.30 -25.93
C ASP A 158 -24.05 -14.11 -24.78
N PHE A 159 -24.74 -14.19 -23.64
CA PHE A 159 -24.24 -14.86 -22.43
C PHE A 159 -25.06 -16.09 -22.03
N GLY A 160 -26.15 -16.39 -22.77
CA GLY A 160 -27.02 -17.53 -22.48
C GLY A 160 -27.64 -17.46 -21.08
N PHE A 161 -27.94 -16.24 -20.62
CA PHE A 161 -28.41 -15.96 -19.26
C PHE A 161 -29.59 -14.99 -19.29
N ASP A 162 -30.65 -15.32 -18.57
CA ASP A 162 -31.82 -14.45 -18.37
C ASP A 162 -31.78 -13.79 -16.98
N PRO A 163 -31.47 -12.47 -16.89
CA PRO A 163 -31.43 -11.78 -15.61
C PRO A 163 -32.73 -11.85 -14.79
N LEU A 164 -33.88 -11.99 -15.45
CA LEU A 164 -35.19 -12.03 -14.80
C LEU A 164 -35.58 -13.46 -14.38
N ALA A 165 -35.33 -14.45 -15.23
CA ALA A 165 -35.76 -15.83 -15.00
C ALA A 165 -34.75 -16.65 -14.17
N ASP A 166 -33.45 -16.47 -14.44
CA ASP A 166 -32.39 -17.28 -13.83
C ASP A 166 -31.89 -16.66 -12.50
N GLY A 167 -31.86 -15.32 -12.43
CA GLY A 167 -31.53 -14.56 -11.23
C GLY A 167 -30.04 -14.54 -10.86
N GLU A 168 -29.76 -13.94 -9.70
CA GLU A 168 -28.40 -13.58 -9.26
C GLU A 168 -27.48 -14.81 -9.05
N LEU A 169 -28.00 -15.90 -8.50
CA LEU A 169 -27.19 -17.07 -8.17
C LEU A 169 -26.72 -17.80 -9.44
N ALA A 170 -27.59 -17.93 -10.44
CA ALA A 170 -27.24 -18.51 -11.73
C ALA A 170 -26.19 -17.66 -12.47
N ALA A 171 -26.24 -16.33 -12.36
CA ALA A 171 -25.19 -15.47 -12.89
C ALA A 171 -23.85 -15.71 -12.19
N ALA A 172 -23.85 -15.88 -10.86
CA ALA A 172 -22.65 -16.22 -10.10
C ALA A 172 -22.07 -17.58 -10.52
N GLU A 173 -22.90 -18.59 -10.76
CA GLU A 173 -22.48 -19.90 -11.30
C GLU A 173 -21.83 -19.76 -12.68
N LYS A 174 -22.43 -18.98 -13.58
CA LYS A 174 -21.87 -18.71 -14.91
C LYS A 174 -20.54 -17.96 -14.83
N LEU A 175 -20.46 -16.94 -13.97
CA LEU A 175 -19.23 -16.19 -13.71
C LEU A 175 -18.12 -17.11 -13.19
N ALA A 176 -18.42 -17.98 -12.23
CA ALA A 176 -17.47 -18.94 -11.68
C ALA A 176 -17.03 -20.00 -12.70
N SER A 177 -17.92 -20.43 -13.60
CA SER A 177 -17.60 -21.40 -14.65
C SER A 177 -16.60 -20.89 -15.69
N ARG A 178 -16.55 -19.57 -15.91
CA ARG A 178 -15.75 -18.90 -16.95
C ARG A 178 -15.93 -19.48 -18.36
N GLN A 179 -17.10 -20.02 -18.67
CA GLN A 179 -17.36 -20.61 -19.97
C GLN A 179 -17.74 -19.55 -21.00
N GLY A 180 -17.10 -19.60 -22.17
CA GLY A 180 -17.38 -18.69 -23.29
C GLY A 180 -17.13 -17.23 -22.91
N LYS A 181 -18.09 -16.34 -23.20
CA LYS A 181 -17.95 -14.89 -22.93
C LYS A 181 -17.84 -14.56 -21.42
N TRP A 182 -18.21 -15.48 -20.52
CA TRP A 182 -18.08 -15.29 -19.08
C TRP A 182 -16.63 -15.27 -18.59
N LEU A 183 -15.67 -15.82 -19.38
CA LEU A 183 -14.24 -15.69 -19.07
C LEU A 183 -13.84 -14.22 -18.97
N SER A 184 -14.14 -13.42 -19.99
CA SER A 184 -13.80 -11.98 -20.01
C SER A 184 -14.55 -11.17 -18.96
N VAL A 185 -15.73 -11.62 -18.52
CA VAL A 185 -16.46 -11.00 -17.39
C VAL A 185 -15.73 -11.27 -16.08
N PHE A 186 -15.23 -12.49 -15.88
CA PHE A 186 -14.43 -12.83 -14.71
C PHE A 186 -13.08 -12.11 -14.69
N GLU A 187 -12.38 -12.04 -15.82
CA GLU A 187 -11.12 -11.27 -15.96
C GLU A 187 -11.35 -9.80 -15.58
N LEU A 188 -12.41 -9.18 -16.11
CA LEU A 188 -12.78 -7.82 -15.74
C LEU A 188 -13.08 -7.68 -14.24
N TYR A 189 -13.80 -8.64 -13.65
CA TYR A 189 -14.06 -8.66 -12.20
C TYR A 189 -12.77 -8.78 -11.41
N GLN A 190 -11.84 -9.65 -11.81
CA GLN A 190 -10.54 -9.83 -11.15
C GLN A 190 -9.72 -8.54 -11.15
N ASP A 191 -9.79 -7.74 -12.22
CA ASP A 191 -9.07 -6.48 -12.33
C ASP A 191 -9.75 -5.31 -11.63
N SER A 192 -11.07 -5.38 -11.40
CA SER A 192 -11.87 -4.28 -10.87
C SER A 192 -12.81 -4.66 -9.71
N TYR A 193 -12.46 -5.69 -8.95
CA TYR A 193 -13.32 -6.28 -7.90
C TYR A 193 -13.78 -5.25 -6.84
N THR A 194 -12.96 -4.22 -6.56
CA THR A 194 -13.30 -3.14 -5.63
C THR A 194 -14.51 -2.31 -6.09
N SER A 195 -14.78 -2.25 -7.40
CA SER A 195 -15.97 -1.61 -7.96
C SER A 195 -17.24 -2.47 -7.82
N PHE A 196 -17.10 -3.76 -7.51
CA PHE A 196 -18.19 -4.74 -7.45
C PHE A 196 -18.18 -5.60 -6.18
N PRO A 197 -18.15 -4.98 -4.97
CA PRO A 197 -17.90 -5.68 -3.72
C PRO A 197 -18.93 -6.75 -3.35
N ASN A 198 -20.18 -6.63 -3.81
CA ASN A 198 -21.25 -7.56 -3.43
C ASN A 198 -21.17 -8.91 -4.17
N ILE A 199 -20.48 -8.97 -5.31
CA ILE A 199 -20.33 -10.20 -6.11
C ILE A 199 -19.63 -11.31 -5.30
N LEU A 200 -18.68 -10.94 -4.43
CA LEU A 200 -18.03 -11.88 -3.52
C LEU A 200 -19.05 -12.59 -2.62
N GLY A 201 -20.08 -11.88 -2.15
CA GLY A 201 -21.16 -12.46 -1.35
C GLY A 201 -21.94 -13.51 -2.13
N SER A 202 -22.21 -13.26 -3.41
CA SER A 202 -22.89 -14.21 -4.31
C SER A 202 -22.03 -15.45 -4.58
N LEU A 203 -20.73 -15.26 -4.87
CA LEU A 203 -19.79 -16.35 -5.12
C LEU A 203 -19.57 -17.25 -3.88
N LYS A 204 -19.64 -16.69 -2.66
CA LYS A 204 -19.56 -17.47 -1.41
C LYS A 204 -20.72 -18.44 -1.21
N ARG A 205 -21.86 -18.24 -1.87
CA ARG A 205 -23.03 -19.13 -1.78
C ARG A 205 -22.92 -20.33 -2.74
N LEU A 206 -21.93 -20.36 -3.61
CA LEU A 206 -21.76 -21.44 -4.58
C LEU A 206 -21.07 -22.65 -3.96
N THR A 207 -21.54 -23.83 -4.33
CA THR A 207 -20.85 -25.09 -4.03
C THR A 207 -19.97 -25.47 -5.22
N PRO A 208 -18.64 -25.57 -5.04
CA PRO A 208 -17.75 -25.95 -6.13
C PRO A 208 -17.99 -27.41 -6.53
N PRO A 209 -18.14 -27.73 -7.83
CA PRO A 209 -18.40 -29.09 -8.27
C PRO A 209 -17.19 -29.99 -8.02
N GLY A 210 -17.39 -31.15 -7.39
CA GLY A 210 -16.34 -32.17 -7.23
C GLY A 210 -15.30 -31.89 -6.14
N LEU A 211 -15.53 -30.90 -5.26
CA LEU A 211 -14.57 -30.48 -4.23
C LEU A 211 -14.16 -31.62 -3.27
N ASP A 212 -15.05 -32.59 -3.03
CA ASP A 212 -14.80 -33.77 -2.18
C ASP A 212 -14.13 -34.94 -2.93
N GLY A 213 -13.68 -34.73 -4.17
CA GLY A 213 -12.93 -35.73 -4.94
C GLY A 213 -11.56 -36.04 -4.32
N LEU A 214 -11.04 -37.24 -4.59
CA LEU A 214 -9.76 -37.72 -4.03
C LEU A 214 -8.53 -36.93 -4.52
N PHE A 215 -8.63 -36.23 -5.65
CA PHE A 215 -7.57 -35.41 -6.25
C PHE A 215 -8.16 -34.15 -6.89
N PRO A 216 -8.49 -33.11 -6.10
CA PRO A 216 -9.01 -31.88 -6.65
C PRO A 216 -7.93 -31.19 -7.50
N GLU A 217 -8.20 -30.99 -8.79
CA GLU A 217 -7.36 -30.13 -9.63
C GLU A 217 -7.56 -28.68 -9.17
N PHE A 218 -6.61 -28.13 -8.41
CA PHE A 218 -6.75 -26.82 -7.75
C PHE A 218 -7.14 -25.71 -8.75
N ALA A 219 -6.60 -25.74 -9.97
CA ALA A 219 -6.93 -24.77 -11.02
C ALA A 219 -8.44 -24.72 -11.35
N ALA A 220 -9.17 -25.83 -11.21
CA ALA A 220 -10.61 -25.88 -11.44
C ALA A 220 -11.41 -25.10 -10.38
N TYR A 221 -10.79 -24.76 -9.24
CA TYR A 221 -11.44 -24.14 -8.09
C TYR A 221 -11.07 -22.66 -7.89
N GLU A 222 -10.26 -22.09 -8.78
CA GLU A 222 -9.71 -20.73 -8.59
C GLU A 222 -10.78 -19.64 -8.51
N THR A 223 -11.94 -19.87 -9.09
CA THR A 223 -13.09 -18.93 -9.11
C THR A 223 -14.01 -19.09 -7.90
N TYR A 224 -13.74 -20.03 -7.00
CA TYR A 224 -14.61 -20.34 -5.89
C TYR A 224 -14.00 -19.94 -4.53
N PRO A 225 -14.50 -18.88 -3.87
CA PRO A 225 -13.97 -18.45 -2.58
C PRO A 225 -14.21 -19.49 -1.48
N GLY A 226 -15.28 -20.30 -1.57
CA GLY A 226 -15.54 -21.40 -0.65
C GLY A 226 -14.50 -22.52 -0.73
N ALA A 227 -14.03 -22.86 -1.93
CA ALA A 227 -12.94 -23.83 -2.11
C ALA A 227 -11.63 -23.30 -1.51
N ASN A 228 -11.30 -22.02 -1.78
CA ASN A 228 -10.12 -21.41 -1.19
C ASN A 228 -10.16 -21.45 0.35
N LEU A 229 -11.29 -21.12 0.98
CA LEU A 229 -11.45 -21.21 2.42
C LEU A 229 -11.23 -22.64 2.95
N LYS A 230 -11.75 -23.65 2.25
CA LYS A 230 -11.50 -25.06 2.60
C LYS A 230 -10.01 -25.38 2.54
N PHE A 231 -9.33 -25.03 1.44
CA PHE A 231 -7.90 -25.29 1.27
C PHE A 231 -7.03 -24.52 2.26
N GLU A 232 -7.43 -23.32 2.69
CA GLU A 232 -6.78 -22.61 3.79
C GLU A 232 -6.92 -23.37 5.12
N ASN A 233 -8.09 -23.95 5.38
CA ASN A 233 -8.32 -24.76 6.58
C ASN A 233 -7.52 -26.08 6.55
N ASP A 234 -7.52 -26.76 5.41
CA ASP A 234 -6.75 -27.99 5.22
C ASP A 234 -5.25 -27.71 5.42
N LEU A 235 -4.70 -26.70 4.73
CA LEU A 235 -3.30 -26.29 4.87
C LEU A 235 -2.94 -25.90 6.30
N ARG A 236 -3.83 -25.19 7.01
CA ARG A 236 -3.61 -24.85 8.42
C ARG A 236 -3.45 -26.09 9.29
N ASN A 237 -4.35 -27.06 9.12
CA ASN A 237 -4.31 -28.30 9.89
C ASN A 237 -3.03 -29.10 9.58
N ASP A 238 -2.65 -29.17 8.31
CA ASP A 238 -1.42 -29.84 7.87
C ASP A 238 -0.18 -29.16 8.46
N LEU A 239 -0.06 -27.83 8.35
CA LEU A 239 1.06 -27.09 8.93
C LEU A 239 1.13 -27.25 10.45
N HIS A 240 -0.01 -27.20 11.16
CA HIS A 240 -0.03 -27.47 12.59
C HIS A 240 0.50 -28.88 12.91
N ALA A 241 0.11 -29.89 12.14
CA ALA A 241 0.62 -31.26 12.31
C ALA A 241 2.12 -31.38 11.98
N HIS A 242 2.61 -30.66 10.96
CA HIS A 242 4.02 -30.64 10.59
C HIS A 242 4.94 -30.11 11.70
N GLY A 243 4.43 -29.25 12.59
CA GLY A 243 5.19 -28.74 13.73
C GLY A 243 5.64 -29.81 14.73
N ALA A 244 5.02 -31.00 14.74
CA ALA A 244 5.42 -32.13 15.58
C ALA A 244 6.52 -33.01 14.95
N LEU A 245 6.87 -32.76 13.68
CA LEU A 245 7.90 -33.51 12.96
C LEU A 245 9.31 -33.04 13.36
N THR A 246 10.32 -33.86 13.06
CA THR A 246 11.72 -33.41 13.13
C THR A 246 11.99 -32.31 12.09
N ALA A 247 13.02 -31.49 12.27
CA ALA A 247 13.33 -30.40 11.35
C ALA A 247 13.46 -30.87 9.89
N GLY A 248 14.09 -32.03 9.64
CA GLY A 248 14.24 -32.58 8.28
C GLY A 248 12.92 -33.02 7.65
N GLU A 249 12.08 -33.70 8.42
CA GLU A 249 10.74 -34.14 7.98
C GLU A 249 9.80 -32.95 7.79
N CYS A 250 9.86 -31.95 8.67
CA CYS A 250 9.09 -30.71 8.59
C CYS A 250 9.43 -29.94 7.31
N ARG A 251 10.72 -29.79 6.98
CA ARG A 251 11.17 -29.19 5.71
C ARG A 251 10.56 -29.89 4.50
N ALA A 252 10.65 -31.22 4.45
CA ALA A 252 10.12 -32.01 3.34
C ALA A 252 8.59 -31.86 3.22
N ALA A 253 7.88 -31.88 4.34
CA ALA A 253 6.43 -31.73 4.38
C ALA A 253 5.96 -30.34 3.92
N VAL A 254 6.64 -29.27 4.36
CA VAL A 254 6.38 -27.89 3.91
C VAL A 254 6.59 -27.74 2.40
N LEU A 255 7.66 -28.29 1.85
CA LEU A 255 7.92 -28.23 0.40
C LEU A 255 6.84 -28.97 -0.40
N LYS A 256 6.36 -30.12 0.10
CA LYS A 256 5.24 -30.83 -0.51
C LYS A 256 3.94 -30.03 -0.45
N SER A 257 3.64 -29.38 0.67
CA SER A 257 2.49 -28.46 0.75
C SER A 257 2.62 -27.31 -0.25
N GLU A 258 3.82 -26.77 -0.46
CA GLU A 258 4.08 -25.69 -1.41
C GLU A 258 3.81 -26.11 -2.86
N GLU A 259 4.17 -27.34 -3.25
CA GLU A 259 3.83 -27.90 -4.58
C GLU A 259 2.31 -27.95 -4.83
N VAL A 260 1.52 -28.22 -3.78
CA VAL A 260 0.06 -28.35 -3.87
C VAL A 260 -0.63 -26.98 -3.81
N HIS A 261 -0.25 -26.14 -2.84
CA HIS A 261 -0.98 -24.93 -2.49
C HIS A 261 -0.39 -23.65 -3.10
N GLY A 262 0.83 -23.69 -3.67
CA GLY A 262 1.55 -22.49 -4.12
C GLY A 262 0.84 -21.70 -5.20
N LEU A 263 0.17 -22.39 -6.15
CA LEU A 263 -0.60 -21.76 -7.23
C LEU A 263 -1.70 -20.82 -6.71
N ARG A 264 -2.24 -21.09 -5.51
CA ARG A 264 -3.35 -20.31 -4.92
C ARG A 264 -3.00 -18.85 -4.66
N ARG A 265 -1.71 -18.51 -4.57
CA ARG A 265 -1.26 -17.11 -4.45
C ARG A 265 -1.58 -16.27 -5.68
N GLN A 266 -1.82 -16.90 -6.84
CA GLN A 266 -2.19 -16.22 -8.08
C GLN A 266 -3.71 -15.96 -8.18
N TRP A 267 -4.51 -16.56 -7.30
CA TRP A 267 -5.96 -16.40 -7.32
C TRP A 267 -6.36 -15.01 -6.82
N LEU A 268 -7.52 -14.53 -7.26
CA LEU A 268 -8.13 -13.29 -6.77
C LEU A 268 -8.21 -13.26 -5.23
N TRP A 269 -8.48 -14.41 -4.61
CA TRP A 269 -8.62 -14.55 -3.16
C TRP A 269 -7.35 -14.15 -2.40
N ALA A 270 -6.18 -14.47 -2.93
CA ALA A 270 -4.92 -14.05 -2.33
C ALA A 270 -4.74 -12.53 -2.42
N ARG A 271 -5.09 -11.92 -3.57
CA ARG A 271 -5.01 -10.46 -3.79
C ARG A 271 -5.94 -9.66 -2.84
N ILE A 272 -7.08 -10.23 -2.46
CA ILE A 272 -8.02 -9.59 -1.53
C ILE A 272 -7.79 -9.97 -0.05
N GLY A 273 -6.69 -10.68 0.26
CA GLY A 273 -6.32 -11.03 1.64
C GLY A 273 -7.05 -12.24 2.23
N HIS A 274 -7.66 -13.10 1.40
CA HIS A 274 -8.40 -14.29 1.82
C HIS A 274 -7.59 -15.60 1.75
N SER A 275 -6.28 -15.54 1.47
CA SER A 275 -5.39 -16.72 1.43
C SER A 275 -4.11 -16.55 2.29
N PRO A 276 -4.22 -16.15 3.57
CA PRO A 276 -3.06 -15.88 4.42
C PRO A 276 -2.12 -17.09 4.61
N MET A 277 -2.64 -18.32 4.69
CA MET A 277 -1.82 -19.52 4.83
C MET A 277 -1.03 -19.82 3.56
N ALA A 278 -1.64 -19.62 2.37
CA ALA A 278 -0.93 -19.72 1.10
C ALA A 278 0.22 -18.71 0.98
N GLN A 279 0.02 -17.49 1.51
CA GLN A 279 1.06 -16.45 1.56
C GLN A 279 2.17 -16.84 2.55
N ALA A 280 1.83 -17.26 3.76
CA ALA A 280 2.80 -17.72 4.75
C ALA A 280 3.63 -18.90 4.23
N LEU A 281 3.01 -19.82 3.49
CA LEU A 281 3.65 -21.02 2.94
C LEU A 281 4.81 -20.69 1.99
N LEU A 282 4.74 -19.60 1.24
CA LEU A 282 5.85 -19.14 0.40
C LEU A 282 7.11 -18.95 1.24
N HIS A 283 6.99 -18.18 2.33
CA HIS A 283 8.09 -17.87 3.23
C HIS A 283 8.52 -19.09 4.05
N LEU A 284 7.59 -19.95 4.48
CA LEU A 284 7.92 -21.23 5.12
C LEU A 284 8.70 -22.15 4.17
N SER A 285 8.40 -22.16 2.87
CA SER A 285 9.14 -22.95 1.89
C SER A 285 10.57 -22.43 1.69
N HIS A 286 10.76 -21.10 1.76
CA HIS A 286 12.09 -20.48 1.74
C HIS A 286 12.86 -20.82 3.02
N LEU A 287 12.21 -20.70 4.18
CA LEU A 287 12.77 -21.11 5.47
C LEU A 287 13.19 -22.58 5.44
N ALA A 288 12.37 -23.46 4.86
CA ALA A 288 12.68 -24.87 4.73
C ALA A 288 13.94 -25.08 3.86
N LYS A 289 14.06 -24.39 2.72
CA LYS A 289 15.25 -24.50 1.87
C LYS A 289 16.51 -24.00 2.56
N LEU A 290 16.44 -22.85 3.22
CA LEU A 290 17.61 -22.18 3.81
C LEU A 290 18.10 -22.87 5.09
N THR A 291 17.20 -23.39 5.93
CA THR A 291 17.56 -24.08 7.18
C THR A 291 18.14 -25.49 6.97
N ALA A 292 18.23 -25.96 5.71
CA ALA A 292 18.94 -27.19 5.37
C ALA A 292 20.47 -27.03 5.48
N THR A 293 20.98 -25.81 5.48
CA THR A 293 22.40 -25.46 5.59
C THR A 293 22.64 -24.57 6.81
N LEU A 294 23.89 -24.51 7.27
CA LEU A 294 24.31 -23.67 8.40
C LEU A 294 25.46 -22.76 7.95
N PRO A 295 25.61 -21.57 8.53
CA PRO A 295 26.83 -20.77 8.36
C PRO A 295 28.08 -21.58 8.74
N VAL A 296 29.15 -21.37 7.98
CA VAL A 296 30.44 -22.06 8.10
C VAL A 296 31.55 -21.03 8.32
N GLY A 297 32.60 -21.43 9.03
CA GLY A 297 33.74 -20.57 9.37
C GLY A 297 34.50 -21.13 10.55
N GLU A 298 35.79 -20.86 10.62
CA GLU A 298 36.68 -21.26 11.71
C GLU A 298 36.95 -20.12 12.72
N SER A 299 36.65 -18.88 12.32
CA SER A 299 36.71 -17.67 13.17
C SER A 299 35.36 -16.96 13.26
N ALA A 300 35.21 -16.06 14.24
CA ALA A 300 33.98 -15.29 14.39
C ALA A 300 33.70 -14.47 13.12
N GLU A 301 34.75 -13.90 12.52
CA GLU A 301 34.66 -13.10 11.30
C GLU A 301 34.21 -13.91 10.08
N GLU A 302 34.77 -15.11 9.86
CA GLU A 302 34.35 -15.98 8.75
C GLU A 302 32.88 -16.42 8.89
N LEU A 303 32.46 -16.70 10.13
CA LEU A 303 31.07 -17.02 10.44
C LEU A 303 30.14 -15.82 10.18
N ALA A 304 30.53 -14.62 10.57
CA ALA A 304 29.79 -13.39 10.29
C ALA A 304 29.66 -13.13 8.79
N ASN A 305 30.73 -13.30 8.01
CA ASN A 305 30.71 -13.12 6.56
C ASN A 305 29.70 -14.08 5.91
N THR A 306 29.75 -15.37 6.26
CA THR A 306 28.79 -16.35 5.74
C THR A 306 27.34 -16.02 6.14
N TYR A 307 27.13 -15.54 7.37
CA TYR A 307 25.80 -15.13 7.83
C TYR A 307 25.29 -13.88 7.06
N GLN A 308 26.15 -12.89 6.80
CA GLN A 308 25.81 -11.69 6.03
C GLN A 308 25.51 -11.98 4.55
N GLU A 309 26.19 -12.96 3.94
CA GLU A 309 25.95 -13.35 2.55
C GLU A 309 24.55 -13.97 2.34
N TRP A 310 24.11 -14.83 3.26
CA TRP A 310 22.84 -15.54 3.11
C TRP A 310 22.13 -15.93 4.40
N GLY A 311 22.82 -16.08 5.53
CA GLY A 311 22.24 -16.54 6.80
C GLY A 311 21.06 -15.68 7.27
N TRP A 312 21.16 -14.36 7.15
CA TRP A 312 20.07 -13.42 7.51
C TRP A 312 18.76 -13.68 6.77
N LYS A 313 18.79 -14.30 5.57
CA LYS A 313 17.58 -14.64 4.80
C LYS A 313 16.72 -15.68 5.52
N VAL A 314 17.32 -16.47 6.42
CA VAL A 314 16.59 -17.39 7.30
C VAL A 314 15.71 -16.60 8.27
N ASP A 315 16.28 -15.57 8.90
CA ASP A 315 15.59 -14.73 9.87
C ASP A 315 14.49 -13.89 9.19
N ASP A 316 14.77 -13.33 8.01
CA ASP A 316 13.79 -12.63 7.16
C ASP A 316 12.60 -13.53 6.80
N ALA A 317 12.87 -14.79 6.42
CA ALA A 317 11.82 -15.75 6.08
C ALA A 317 10.90 -16.06 7.27
N VAL A 318 11.45 -16.10 8.50
CA VAL A 318 10.65 -16.24 9.73
C VAL A 318 9.74 -15.03 9.92
N ILE A 319 10.28 -13.82 9.82
CA ILE A 319 9.51 -12.58 9.99
C ILE A 319 8.38 -12.50 8.96
N LYS A 320 8.68 -12.72 7.68
CA LYS A 320 7.68 -12.66 6.61
C LYS A 320 6.60 -13.73 6.77
N ALA A 321 6.96 -14.96 7.17
CA ALA A 321 5.97 -16.01 7.43
C ALA A 321 5.01 -15.65 8.57
N LEU A 322 5.53 -15.12 9.68
CA LEU A 322 4.72 -14.71 10.84
C LEU A 322 3.87 -13.47 10.54
N ALA A 323 4.35 -12.55 9.70
CA ALA A 323 3.64 -11.34 9.30
C ALA A 323 2.37 -11.64 8.47
N CYS A 324 2.34 -12.75 7.73
CA CYS A 324 1.20 -13.13 6.89
C CYS A 324 -0.07 -13.49 7.67
N VAL A 325 0.01 -13.78 8.97
CA VAL A 325 -1.08 -14.38 9.75
C VAL A 325 -1.49 -13.54 10.97
N SER A 326 -2.80 -13.35 11.13
CA SER A 326 -3.36 -12.54 12.23
C SER A 326 -4.35 -13.29 13.12
N ALA A 327 -5.05 -14.30 12.58
CA ALA A 327 -5.95 -15.14 13.36
C ALA A 327 -5.17 -16.09 14.27
N ALA A 328 -5.64 -16.30 15.50
CA ALA A 328 -5.00 -17.19 16.47
C ALA A 328 -4.70 -18.61 15.93
N PRO A 329 -5.63 -19.31 15.24
CA PRO A 329 -5.33 -20.66 14.72
C PRO A 329 -4.32 -20.64 13.57
N ASP A 330 -4.29 -19.59 12.73
CA ASP A 330 -3.26 -19.42 11.69
C ASP A 330 -1.88 -19.21 12.31
N LYS A 331 -1.79 -18.31 13.31
CA LYS A 331 -0.56 -18.06 14.06
C LYS A 331 -0.02 -19.32 14.70
N ALA A 332 -0.88 -20.12 15.33
CA ALA A 332 -0.47 -21.37 15.96
C ALA A 332 0.13 -22.34 14.94
N ALA A 333 -0.50 -22.51 13.77
CA ALA A 333 -0.01 -23.40 12.72
C ALA A 333 1.35 -22.95 12.15
N VAL A 334 1.47 -21.66 11.78
CA VAL A 334 2.73 -21.10 11.26
C VAL A 334 3.84 -21.17 12.31
N SER A 335 3.53 -20.81 13.56
CA SER A 335 4.47 -20.85 14.69
C SER A 335 5.02 -22.25 14.94
N ALA A 336 4.18 -23.28 14.82
CA ALA A 336 4.59 -24.67 15.04
C ALA A 336 5.64 -25.12 14.01
N VAL A 337 5.44 -24.77 12.73
CA VAL A 337 6.38 -25.07 11.64
C VAL A 337 7.66 -24.26 11.75
N VAL A 338 7.55 -22.95 12.02
CA VAL A 338 8.71 -22.09 12.30
C VAL A 338 9.54 -22.70 13.41
N ARG A 339 8.93 -23.06 14.54
CA ARG A 339 9.65 -23.64 15.68
C ARG A 339 10.34 -24.95 15.32
N SER A 340 9.71 -25.85 14.56
CA SER A 340 10.30 -27.14 14.18
C SER A 340 11.57 -26.99 13.32
N MET A 341 11.62 -26.00 12.42
CA MET A 341 12.76 -25.79 11.52
C MET A 341 13.79 -24.78 12.06
N TYR A 342 13.33 -23.66 12.57
CA TYR A 342 14.16 -22.51 12.93
C TYR A 342 14.85 -22.69 14.30
N LEU A 343 14.15 -23.21 15.32
CA LEU A 343 14.72 -23.42 16.66
C LEU A 343 16.04 -24.23 16.63
N PRO A 344 16.10 -25.44 16.02
CA PRO A 344 17.34 -26.20 15.97
C PRO A 344 18.42 -25.50 15.13
N TRP A 345 18.02 -24.79 14.07
CA TRP A 345 18.95 -24.04 13.21
C TRP A 345 19.61 -22.87 13.95
N SER A 346 18.81 -22.01 14.58
CA SER A 346 19.30 -20.83 15.31
C SER A 346 20.13 -21.25 16.53
N ASN A 347 19.74 -22.35 17.20
CA ASN A 347 20.50 -22.89 18.32
C ASN A 347 21.88 -23.37 17.90
N GLU A 348 21.98 -24.15 16.82
CA GLU A 348 23.26 -24.64 16.31
C GLU A 348 24.15 -23.50 15.80
N CYS A 349 23.57 -22.49 15.14
CA CYS A 349 24.30 -21.27 14.75
C CYS A 349 24.92 -20.57 15.96
N ALA A 350 24.13 -20.36 17.01
CA ALA A 350 24.60 -19.73 18.24
C ALA A 350 25.68 -20.57 18.95
N ILE A 351 25.52 -21.91 19.02
CA ILE A 351 26.53 -22.80 19.61
C ILE A 351 27.86 -22.70 18.85
N ARG A 352 27.84 -22.71 17.51
CA ARG A 352 29.05 -22.56 16.69
C ARG A 352 29.76 -21.24 16.96
N LEU A 353 29.01 -20.15 16.97
CA LEU A 353 29.55 -18.83 17.29
C LEU A 353 30.16 -18.81 18.70
N GLN A 354 29.41 -19.28 19.70
CA GLN A 354 29.88 -19.34 21.09
C GLN A 354 31.16 -20.17 21.25
N ASN A 355 31.28 -21.29 20.53
CA ASN A 355 32.49 -22.12 20.56
C ASN A 355 33.71 -21.40 19.98
N VAL A 356 33.53 -20.64 18.91
CA VAL A 356 34.63 -19.89 18.28
C VAL A 356 35.01 -18.68 19.14
N VAL A 357 34.03 -17.89 19.57
CA VAL A 357 34.25 -16.73 20.44
C VAL A 357 34.91 -17.12 21.77
N SER A 358 34.55 -18.29 22.33
CA SER A 358 35.20 -18.84 23.52
C SER A 358 36.69 -19.15 23.31
N LYS A 359 37.05 -19.70 22.14
CA LYS A 359 38.46 -19.97 21.78
C LYS A 359 39.25 -18.69 21.53
N GLU A 360 38.60 -17.66 20.97
CA GLU A 360 39.20 -16.36 20.69
C GLU A 360 39.31 -15.46 21.94
N GLY A 361 38.59 -15.80 23.02
CA GLY A 361 38.60 -15.03 24.27
C GLY A 361 37.63 -13.85 24.30
N GLY A 362 36.65 -13.83 23.41
CA GLY A 362 35.66 -12.76 23.23
C GLY A 362 35.61 -12.29 21.78
N PHE A 363 34.71 -11.36 21.48
CA PHE A 363 34.75 -10.68 20.17
C PHE A 363 35.99 -9.79 20.09
N SER A 364 36.54 -9.64 18.88
CA SER A 364 37.66 -8.72 18.66
C SER A 364 37.25 -7.31 19.12
N PRO A 365 38.12 -6.59 19.85
CA PRO A 365 37.81 -5.24 20.31
C PRO A 365 37.42 -4.35 19.13
N LEU A 366 36.47 -3.43 19.35
CA LEU A 366 36.21 -2.35 18.40
C LEU A 366 37.56 -1.77 17.95
N SER A 367 37.84 -1.83 16.66
CA SER A 367 38.94 -1.05 16.11
C SER A 367 38.56 0.40 16.34
N THR A 368 39.18 1.03 17.35
CA THR A 368 38.94 2.40 17.78
C THR A 368 39.07 3.43 16.65
N GLY A 369 39.64 3.03 15.51
CA GLY A 369 39.68 3.79 14.26
C GLY A 369 38.38 3.84 13.47
N VAL A 370 37.47 2.86 13.55
CA VAL A 370 36.25 2.79 12.70
C VAL A 370 35.13 3.71 13.21
N MET A 371 35.06 3.99 14.51
CA MET A 371 34.07 4.95 15.07
C MET A 371 34.56 6.41 14.98
N ASN A 372 35.87 6.64 15.00
CA ASN A 372 36.45 7.99 15.03
C ASN A 372 36.75 8.58 13.65
N THR A 373 36.80 7.78 12.58
CA THR A 373 37.18 8.29 11.24
C THR A 373 36.01 8.87 10.44
N ASP A 374 34.75 8.58 10.81
CA ASP A 374 33.55 8.99 10.04
C ASP A 374 32.65 10.02 10.74
N ALA A 375 32.98 10.45 11.96
CA ALA A 375 32.34 11.58 12.62
C ALA A 375 32.78 12.91 11.99
N SER A 376 32.47 13.08 10.70
CA SER A 376 32.74 14.30 9.94
C SER A 376 31.58 15.29 10.09
N PRO A 377 31.85 16.60 10.09
CA PRO A 377 30.79 17.60 9.94
C PRO A 377 29.85 17.26 8.78
N GLY A 378 28.54 17.31 9.01
CA GLY A 378 27.50 16.88 8.07
C GLY A 378 26.94 15.47 8.31
N THR A 379 27.46 14.72 9.29
CA THR A 379 26.98 13.37 9.66
C THR A 379 25.97 13.41 10.80
N CYS A 380 24.79 12.82 10.58
CA CYS A 380 23.82 12.52 11.63
C CYS A 380 23.87 11.03 12.00
N PHE A 381 24.23 10.73 13.25
CA PHE A 381 24.13 9.38 13.82
C PHE A 381 22.69 9.12 14.24
N VAL A 382 22.12 8.03 13.74
CA VAL A 382 20.75 7.62 14.01
C VAL A 382 20.79 6.30 14.75
N PHE A 383 20.47 6.31 16.04
CA PHE A 383 20.41 5.11 16.85
C PHE A 383 19.02 4.47 16.76
N VAL A 384 18.99 3.19 16.40
CA VAL A 384 17.77 2.36 16.38
C VAL A 384 17.92 1.23 17.39
N ASP A 385 17.07 1.23 18.41
CA ASP A 385 17.12 0.27 19.52
C ASP A 385 16.65 -1.12 19.07
N GLY A 386 17.57 -2.08 18.93
CA GLY A 386 17.25 -3.45 18.49
C GLY A 386 17.15 -3.66 16.97
N LEU A 387 17.93 -2.96 16.14
CA LEU A 387 17.94 -3.17 14.69
C LEU A 387 18.69 -4.47 14.29
N ARG A 388 17.97 -5.57 14.09
CA ARG A 388 18.56 -6.84 13.63
C ARG A 388 19.01 -6.77 12.17
N TYR A 389 20.00 -7.57 11.79
CA TYR A 389 20.63 -7.49 10.46
C TYR A 389 19.65 -7.68 9.27
N ASP A 390 18.74 -8.66 9.31
CA ASP A 390 17.70 -8.85 8.27
C ASP A 390 16.76 -7.63 8.16
N VAL A 391 16.45 -7.01 9.30
CA VAL A 391 15.63 -5.79 9.37
C VAL A 391 16.39 -4.60 8.79
N ALA A 392 17.70 -4.51 9.04
CA ALA A 392 18.55 -3.49 8.42
C ALA A 392 18.67 -3.66 6.90
N VAL A 393 18.60 -4.89 6.36
CA VAL A 393 18.56 -5.10 4.91
C VAL A 393 17.27 -4.52 4.30
N ASP A 394 16.10 -4.72 4.93
CA ASP A 394 14.84 -4.08 4.50
C ASP A 394 14.97 -2.55 4.57
N LEU A 395 15.46 -2.03 5.70
CA LEU A 395 15.64 -0.59 5.87
C LEU A 395 16.62 0.03 4.86
N ALA A 396 17.74 -0.64 4.59
CA ALA A 396 18.72 -0.23 3.58
C ALA A 396 18.10 -0.19 2.18
N THR A 397 17.28 -1.21 1.83
CA THR A 397 16.55 -1.25 0.54
C THR A 397 15.62 -0.05 0.39
N ARG A 398 14.92 0.35 1.46
CA ARG A 398 14.04 1.54 1.46
C ARG A 398 14.80 2.85 1.27
N PHE A 399 16.08 2.89 1.61
CA PHE A 399 16.92 4.08 1.43
C PHE A 399 17.61 4.16 0.07
N GLU A 400 17.58 3.11 -0.75
CA GLU A 400 18.20 3.11 -2.09
C GLU A 400 17.63 4.23 -3.00
N GLU A 401 16.36 4.60 -2.83
CA GLU A 401 15.74 5.71 -3.56
C GLU A 401 16.19 7.10 -3.06
N LEU A 402 16.77 7.19 -1.86
CA LEU A 402 17.23 8.45 -1.25
C LEU A 402 18.69 8.79 -1.60
N GLY A 403 19.51 7.78 -1.92
CA GLY A 403 20.89 7.97 -2.32
C GLY A 403 21.75 6.72 -2.19
N LYS A 404 23.06 6.90 -2.06
CA LYS A 404 24.01 5.80 -1.93
C LYS A 404 23.91 5.19 -0.53
N VAL A 405 23.63 3.90 -0.48
CA VAL A 405 23.55 3.10 0.76
C VAL A 405 24.71 2.11 0.80
N ASP A 406 25.40 2.02 1.93
CA ASP A 406 26.36 0.96 2.26
C ASP A 406 25.91 0.27 3.55
N LEU A 407 25.87 -1.06 3.53
CA LEU A 407 25.48 -1.89 4.68
C LEU A 407 26.67 -2.77 5.07
N SER A 408 27.15 -2.59 6.28
CA SER A 408 28.17 -3.44 6.91
C SER A 408 27.69 -3.96 8.26
N ALA A 409 28.46 -4.83 8.92
CA ALA A 409 28.19 -5.25 10.28
C ALA A 409 29.44 -5.16 11.16
N GLN A 410 29.21 -5.13 12.47
CA GLN A 410 30.25 -5.27 13.49
C GLN A 410 29.73 -6.06 14.69
N TRP A 411 30.65 -6.51 15.54
CA TRP A 411 30.28 -7.14 16.82
C TRP A 411 29.97 -6.07 17.87
N THR A 412 28.84 -6.22 18.55
CA THR A 412 28.49 -5.37 19.70
C THR A 412 29.18 -5.79 20.99
N SER A 413 28.97 -5.03 22.07
CA SER A 413 29.50 -5.32 23.40
C SER A 413 28.97 -6.64 23.96
N LEU A 414 29.74 -7.24 24.85
CA LEU A 414 29.37 -8.34 25.73
C LEU A 414 29.04 -7.77 27.12
N PRO A 415 27.76 -7.79 27.55
CA PRO A 415 26.61 -8.40 26.91
C PRO A 415 25.93 -7.48 25.88
N SER A 416 25.16 -8.09 24.97
CA SER A 416 24.41 -7.41 23.89
C SER A 416 23.09 -6.79 24.39
N VAL A 417 23.20 -5.94 25.42
CA VAL A 417 22.06 -5.23 26.05
C VAL A 417 22.21 -3.72 25.89
N THR A 418 21.10 -3.00 25.78
CA THR A 418 21.07 -1.56 25.58
C THR A 418 21.91 -0.76 26.56
N ALA A 419 21.89 -1.15 27.84
CA ALA A 419 22.67 -0.48 28.89
C ALA A 419 24.18 -0.43 28.57
N SER A 420 24.73 -1.44 27.89
CA SER A 420 26.13 -1.49 27.47
C SER A 420 26.33 -1.10 26.00
N GLY A 421 25.48 -1.59 25.11
CA GLY A 421 25.65 -1.47 23.67
C GLY A 421 25.37 -0.07 23.13
N LYS A 422 24.47 0.71 23.76
CA LYS A 422 24.19 2.10 23.31
C LYS A 422 25.45 2.97 23.39
N ALA A 423 26.18 2.86 24.50
CA ALA A 423 27.46 3.54 24.65
C ALA A 423 28.50 3.01 23.67
N TRP A 424 28.50 1.69 23.44
CA TRP A 424 29.45 0.98 22.57
C TRP A 424 29.37 1.44 21.12
N CYS A 425 28.14 1.67 20.61
CA CYS A 425 27.91 2.12 19.24
C CYS A 425 27.88 3.65 19.06
N SER A 426 28.10 4.42 20.13
CA SER A 426 28.04 5.88 20.10
C SER A 426 29.33 6.53 19.61
N PRO A 427 29.28 7.77 19.04
CA PRO A 427 30.48 8.51 18.67
C PRO A 427 31.36 8.92 19.86
N VAL A 428 30.90 8.74 21.10
CA VAL A 428 31.61 9.07 22.34
C VAL A 428 32.05 7.84 23.13
N ALA A 429 32.03 6.65 22.52
CA ALA A 429 32.41 5.39 23.15
C ALA A 429 33.81 5.43 23.79
N ASN A 430 34.75 6.16 23.19
CA ASN A 430 36.11 6.34 23.71
C ASN A 430 36.20 7.19 24.99
N LYS A 431 35.11 7.86 25.40
CA LYS A 431 35.00 8.62 26.65
C LYS A 431 34.16 7.89 27.70
N VAL A 432 33.88 6.61 27.49
CA VAL A 432 33.13 5.75 28.41
C VAL A 432 34.08 4.71 29.01
N ALA A 433 33.86 4.35 30.27
CA ALA A 433 34.59 3.31 31.00
C ALA A 433 33.63 2.56 31.93
N GLY A 434 34.05 1.43 32.48
CA GLY A 434 33.31 0.70 33.53
C GLY A 434 34.21 0.30 34.70
N THR A 435 33.59 0.05 35.85
CA THR A 435 34.23 -0.52 37.04
C THR A 435 33.41 -1.68 37.61
N SER A 436 33.98 -2.41 38.56
CA SER A 436 33.29 -3.52 39.25
C SER A 436 32.18 -3.05 40.22
N GLU A 437 32.06 -1.75 40.47
CA GLU A 437 30.97 -1.15 41.25
C GLU A 437 29.75 -0.78 40.39
N ASP A 438 29.90 -0.79 39.06
CA ASP A 438 28.81 -0.48 38.15
C ASP A 438 27.81 -1.64 38.09
N MET A 439 26.54 -1.29 38.21
CA MET A 439 25.43 -2.24 38.27
C MET A 439 24.63 -2.23 36.96
N GLU A 440 23.88 -3.30 36.71
CA GLU A 440 22.94 -3.41 35.57
C GLU A 440 23.57 -3.12 34.20
N PHE A 441 24.87 -3.38 34.06
CA PHE A 441 25.63 -3.13 32.83
C PHE A 441 25.63 -1.67 32.35
N GLN A 442 25.38 -0.73 33.26
CA GLN A 442 25.45 0.71 32.99
C GLN A 442 26.89 1.21 33.20
N PRO A 443 27.62 1.64 32.15
CA PRO A 443 28.96 2.18 32.30
C PRO A 443 28.93 3.61 32.87
N ARG A 444 30.09 4.26 32.93
CA ARG A 444 30.29 5.62 33.45
C ARG A 444 31.08 6.49 32.48
N VAL A 445 31.03 7.81 32.69
CA VAL A 445 31.88 8.75 31.95
C VAL A 445 33.32 8.59 32.43
N ALA A 446 34.24 8.31 31.50
CA ALA A 446 35.64 8.03 31.80
C ALA A 446 36.30 9.19 32.57
N GLY A 447 37.09 8.85 33.60
CA GLY A 447 37.74 9.83 34.47
C GLY A 447 36.80 10.54 35.45
N THR A 448 35.54 10.10 35.58
CA THR A 448 34.57 10.62 36.55
C THR A 448 33.87 9.48 37.30
N ASP A 449 33.25 9.81 38.43
CA ASP A 449 32.41 8.88 39.21
C ASP A 449 30.93 8.92 38.80
N LYS A 450 30.60 9.46 37.62
CA LYS A 450 29.22 9.64 37.15
C LYS A 450 28.81 8.51 36.23
N SER A 451 27.76 7.78 36.59
CA SER A 451 27.13 6.79 35.71
C SER A 451 26.67 7.42 34.39
N LEU A 452 26.69 6.66 33.32
CA LEU A 452 26.28 7.10 31.98
C LEU A 452 24.74 7.07 31.86
N SER A 453 24.07 7.80 32.73
CA SER A 453 22.62 8.04 32.63
C SER A 453 22.27 8.74 31.32
N GLY A 454 21.00 8.68 30.87
CA GLY A 454 20.57 9.39 29.67
C GLY A 454 20.81 10.90 29.68
N TYR A 455 20.93 11.51 30.87
CA TYR A 455 21.38 12.90 31.04
C TYR A 455 22.89 13.04 30.82
N ASN A 456 23.71 12.22 31.48
CA ASN A 456 25.17 12.29 31.36
C ASN A 456 25.65 11.88 29.97
N PHE A 457 24.95 10.98 29.28
CA PHE A 457 25.21 10.62 27.88
C PHE A 457 24.96 11.80 26.93
N ARG A 458 23.82 12.47 27.04
CA ARG A 458 23.53 13.69 26.26
C ARG A 458 24.55 14.79 26.51
N LYS A 459 24.89 15.01 27.78
CA LYS A 459 25.94 15.96 28.14
C LYS A 459 27.29 15.58 27.55
N LEU A 460 27.66 14.31 27.58
CA LEU A 460 28.92 13.83 26.99
C LEU A 460 28.97 14.05 25.47
N LEU A 461 27.84 13.84 24.77
CA LEU A 461 27.71 14.19 23.34
C LEU A 461 27.96 15.68 23.12
N GLU A 462 27.33 16.55 23.91
CA GLU A 462 27.53 18.01 23.82
C GLU A 462 28.98 18.43 24.09
N ASP A 463 29.62 17.84 25.13
CA ASP A 463 31.02 18.10 25.51
C ASP A 463 32.00 17.68 24.38
N GLU A 464 31.60 16.74 23.51
CA GLU A 464 32.34 16.28 22.32
C GLU A 464 31.78 16.85 21.01
N TRP A 465 31.02 17.95 21.06
CA TRP A 465 30.50 18.70 19.90
C TRP A 465 29.53 17.90 19.01
N VAL A 466 28.87 16.89 19.56
CA VAL A 466 27.79 16.13 18.92
C VAL A 466 26.46 16.64 19.45
N GLN A 467 25.58 17.10 18.57
CA GLN A 467 24.26 17.64 18.95
C GLN A 467 23.29 16.50 19.31
N PRO A 468 22.88 16.32 20.58
CA PRO A 468 21.83 15.37 20.90
C PRO A 468 20.48 15.95 20.46
N LEU A 469 19.85 15.34 19.46
CA LEU A 469 18.54 15.76 18.96
C LEU A 469 17.44 14.98 19.67
N SER A 470 16.47 15.68 20.23
CA SER A 470 15.17 15.11 20.61
C SER A 470 14.32 14.77 19.38
N LYS A 471 13.15 14.16 19.60
CA LYS A 471 12.31 13.59 18.52
C LYS A 471 11.90 14.63 17.48
N GLU A 472 11.69 15.89 17.88
CA GLU A 472 11.23 16.98 17.01
C GLU A 472 12.36 17.92 16.56
N GLU A 473 13.54 17.82 17.15
CA GLU A 473 14.68 18.68 16.81
C GLU A 473 15.39 18.19 15.55
N VAL A 474 15.84 19.12 14.71
CA VAL A 474 16.58 18.79 13.47
C VAL A 474 18.05 19.22 13.52
N GLY A 475 18.45 20.04 14.51
CA GLY A 475 19.83 20.47 14.68
C GLY A 475 20.39 21.33 13.54
N ALA A 476 21.71 21.56 13.58
CA ALA A 476 22.47 22.25 12.55
C ALA A 476 23.22 21.23 11.66
N PRO A 477 22.86 21.10 10.36
CA PRO A 477 23.46 20.13 9.44
C PRO A 477 24.95 20.36 9.13
N SER A 478 25.51 21.51 9.51
CA SER A 478 26.94 21.77 9.38
C SER A 478 27.78 21.10 10.48
N GLY A 479 27.14 20.58 11.54
CA GLY A 479 27.80 19.92 12.66
C GLY A 479 27.67 18.40 12.60
N ILE A 480 27.80 17.75 13.76
CA ILE A 480 27.52 16.32 13.95
C ILE A 480 26.31 16.23 14.87
N ALA A 481 25.44 15.25 14.66
CA ALA A 481 24.26 15.04 15.50
C ALA A 481 24.10 13.58 15.88
N TRP A 482 23.40 13.35 16.99
CA TRP A 482 22.93 12.05 17.45
C TRP A 482 21.42 12.14 17.69
N THR A 483 20.65 11.25 17.09
CA THR A 483 19.21 11.12 17.33
C THR A 483 18.87 9.66 17.62
N GLU A 484 17.85 9.43 18.43
CA GLU A 484 17.32 8.09 18.74
C GLU A 484 15.94 7.94 18.08
N CYS A 485 15.69 6.87 17.35
CA CYS A 485 14.39 6.59 16.72
C CYS A 485 14.14 5.08 16.57
N GLY A 486 12.88 4.70 16.35
CA GLY A 486 12.48 3.29 16.39
C GLY A 486 12.31 2.79 17.82
N ASP A 487 11.48 1.76 17.98
CA ASP A 487 11.09 1.20 19.28
C ASP A 487 11.05 -0.33 19.23
N LEU A 488 11.93 -0.95 18.42
CA LEU A 488 11.88 -2.38 18.12
C LEU A 488 12.07 -3.23 19.38
N ASP A 489 13.01 -2.85 20.26
CA ASP A 489 13.27 -3.60 21.48
C ASP A 489 12.09 -3.59 22.47
N HIS A 490 11.64 -2.39 22.84
CA HIS A 490 10.49 -2.23 23.72
C HIS A 490 9.24 -2.93 23.16
N TYR A 491 8.96 -2.73 21.86
CA TYR A 491 7.84 -3.35 21.18
C TYR A 491 7.95 -4.88 21.18
N GLY A 492 9.15 -5.42 20.96
CA GLY A 492 9.45 -6.85 20.99
C GLY A 492 9.17 -7.48 22.35
N HIS A 493 9.63 -6.86 23.44
CA HIS A 493 9.36 -7.32 24.81
C HIS A 493 7.86 -7.27 25.16
N GLU A 494 7.14 -6.23 24.72
CA GLU A 494 5.71 -6.08 25.01
C GLU A 494 4.82 -7.02 24.17
N HIS A 495 5.18 -7.26 22.90
CA HIS A 495 4.28 -7.87 21.92
C HIS A 495 4.76 -9.22 21.35
N GLY A 496 5.99 -9.65 21.61
CA GLY A 496 6.53 -10.94 21.17
C GLY A 496 6.41 -11.13 19.66
N ILE A 497 5.86 -12.27 19.22
CA ILE A 497 5.75 -12.61 17.79
C ILE A 497 4.94 -11.62 16.95
N ARG A 498 4.13 -10.76 17.58
CA ARG A 498 3.41 -9.70 16.87
C ARG A 498 4.35 -8.65 16.26
N LEU A 499 5.58 -8.50 16.79
CA LEU A 499 6.61 -7.65 16.18
C LEU A 499 6.76 -7.94 14.69
N ALA A 500 6.74 -9.21 14.27
CA ALA A 500 6.91 -9.57 12.86
C ALA A 500 5.84 -8.95 11.94
N ARG A 501 4.59 -8.84 12.41
CA ARG A 501 3.49 -8.23 11.65
C ARG A 501 3.58 -6.72 11.59
N ASP A 502 3.97 -6.10 12.70
CA ASP A 502 3.95 -4.64 12.86
C ASP A 502 5.34 -4.02 12.53
N LEU A 503 6.33 -4.83 12.12
CA LEU A 503 7.71 -4.41 11.82
C LEU A 503 7.78 -3.32 10.75
N GLY A 504 6.99 -3.45 9.67
CA GLY A 504 6.96 -2.45 8.60
C GLY A 504 6.60 -1.05 9.13
N LEU A 505 5.63 -0.97 10.04
CA LEU A 505 5.24 0.29 10.68
C LEU A 505 6.38 0.86 11.54
N GLN A 506 7.15 0.00 12.22
CA GLN A 506 8.31 0.46 12.99
C GLN A 506 9.40 1.04 12.09
N LEU A 507 9.65 0.42 10.93
CA LEU A 507 10.61 0.94 9.94
C LEU A 507 10.15 2.23 9.28
N ASP A 508 8.85 2.39 9.05
CA ASP A 508 8.27 3.63 8.52
C ASP A 508 8.61 4.82 9.43
N THR A 509 8.58 4.65 10.77
CA THR A 509 8.96 5.73 11.70
C THR A 509 10.44 6.15 11.60
N VAL A 510 11.34 5.21 11.30
CA VAL A 510 12.77 5.49 11.10
C VAL A 510 12.96 6.24 9.77
N GLN A 511 12.24 5.81 8.72
CA GLN A 511 12.26 6.46 7.41
C GLN A 511 11.71 7.89 7.48
N GLU A 512 10.60 8.11 8.20
CA GLU A 512 10.03 9.44 8.45
C GLU A 512 11.05 10.36 9.14
N ARG A 513 11.72 9.86 10.20
CA ARG A 513 12.73 10.63 10.92
C ARG A 513 13.92 11.01 10.04
N ILE A 514 14.40 10.10 9.19
CA ILE A 514 15.47 10.40 8.24
C ILE A 514 15.00 11.42 7.21
N ALA A 515 13.79 11.29 6.67
CA ALA A 515 13.22 12.25 5.72
C ALA A 515 13.12 13.68 6.31
N GLU A 516 12.73 13.82 7.58
CA GLU A 516 12.72 15.11 8.28
C GLU A 516 14.12 15.75 8.36
N LEU A 517 15.14 14.94 8.69
CA LEU A 517 16.52 15.40 8.79
C LEU A 517 17.11 15.73 7.40
N ILE A 518 16.75 14.98 6.37
CA ILE A 518 17.09 15.30 4.97
C ILE A 518 16.50 16.65 4.59
N ALA A 519 15.21 16.87 4.87
CA ALA A 519 14.54 18.14 4.61
C ALA A 519 15.17 19.32 5.37
N ALA A 520 15.74 19.06 6.54
CA ALA A 520 16.51 20.04 7.31
C ALA A 520 17.92 20.30 6.76
N GLY A 521 18.41 19.49 5.81
CA GLY A 521 19.68 19.68 5.11
C GLY A 521 20.79 18.69 5.48
N TRP A 522 20.53 17.66 6.30
CA TRP A 522 21.48 16.59 6.55
C TRP A 522 21.66 15.72 5.29
N LYS A 523 22.91 15.38 4.97
CA LYS A 523 23.26 14.63 3.75
C LYS A 523 23.94 13.29 4.00
N LYS A 524 24.45 13.08 5.21
CA LYS A 524 25.11 11.84 5.61
C LYS A 524 24.44 11.32 6.87
N PHE A 525 24.06 10.05 6.85
CA PHE A 525 23.48 9.36 7.98
C PHE A 525 24.28 8.10 8.27
N ARG A 526 24.57 7.88 9.54
CA ARG A 526 25.10 6.60 10.01
C ARG A 526 24.11 6.00 10.99
N ILE A 527 23.38 5.00 10.52
CA ILE A 527 22.38 4.29 11.32
C ILE A 527 23.11 3.18 12.07
N VAL A 528 22.99 3.19 13.39
CA VAL A 528 23.67 2.25 14.31
C VAL A 528 22.68 1.65 15.28
N THR A 529 23.06 0.52 15.86
CA THR A 529 22.29 -0.20 16.88
C THR A 529 23.24 -0.85 17.88
N ASP A 530 22.70 -1.09 19.07
CA ASP A 530 23.35 -1.70 20.21
C ASP A 530 23.24 -3.23 20.23
N HIS A 531 22.15 -3.79 19.72
CA HIS A 531 21.95 -5.22 19.59
C HIS A 531 20.91 -5.53 18.51
N GLY A 532 20.76 -6.82 18.20
CA GLY A 532 19.54 -7.36 17.62
C GLY A 532 18.80 -8.24 18.62
N TRP A 533 18.04 -9.22 18.15
CA TRP A 533 17.14 -10.00 19.01
C TRP A 533 16.79 -11.38 18.45
N LEU A 534 16.51 -12.29 19.37
CA LEU A 534 15.87 -13.57 19.06
C LEU A 534 14.36 -13.42 19.15
N LEU A 535 13.66 -14.04 18.21
CA LEU A 535 12.21 -14.19 18.23
C LEU A 535 11.85 -15.64 17.95
N MET A 536 11.28 -16.29 18.96
CA MET A 536 10.99 -17.72 18.93
C MET A 536 9.56 -17.99 19.37
N PRO A 537 8.65 -18.33 18.44
CA PRO A 537 7.29 -18.71 18.79
C PRO A 537 7.27 -19.88 19.77
N GLY A 538 6.48 -19.76 20.85
CA GLY A 538 6.45 -20.74 21.94
C GLY A 538 7.62 -20.64 22.93
N GLY A 539 8.42 -19.57 22.84
CA GLY A 539 9.45 -19.20 23.80
C GLY A 539 10.81 -19.85 23.58
N LEU A 540 11.85 -19.17 24.05
CA LEU A 540 13.22 -19.69 24.07
C LEU A 540 13.35 -20.90 25.01
N PRO A 541 14.22 -21.88 24.69
CA PRO A 541 14.51 -23.00 25.60
C PRO A 541 15.01 -22.49 26.95
N LYS A 542 14.69 -23.15 28.06
CA LYS A 542 15.16 -22.72 29.38
C LYS A 542 16.55 -23.29 29.70
N ALA A 543 17.46 -22.45 30.18
CA ALA A 543 18.69 -22.85 30.85
C ALA A 543 18.61 -22.57 32.35
N GLU A 544 19.26 -23.40 33.16
CA GLU A 544 19.32 -23.20 34.61
C GLU A 544 20.61 -22.47 35.01
N LEU A 545 20.46 -21.51 35.92
CA LEU A 545 21.56 -20.86 36.63
C LEU A 545 21.12 -20.71 38.09
N ALA A 546 21.91 -21.25 39.02
CA ALA A 546 21.49 -21.28 40.41
C ALA A 546 21.44 -19.84 40.97
N LYS A 547 20.35 -19.50 41.67
CA LYS A 547 20.12 -18.15 42.21
C LYS A 547 21.26 -17.63 43.08
N HIS A 548 22.01 -18.53 43.72
CA HIS A 548 23.12 -18.13 44.58
C HIS A 548 24.37 -17.73 43.79
N GLN A 549 24.51 -18.14 42.52
CA GLN A 549 25.64 -17.82 41.64
C GLN A 549 25.50 -16.45 40.97
N ALA A 550 24.27 -16.02 40.66
CA ALA A 550 24.00 -14.76 39.98
C ALA A 550 23.80 -13.61 40.98
N GLU A 551 24.34 -12.45 40.66
CA GLU A 551 24.05 -11.18 41.31
C GLU A 551 22.83 -10.52 40.68
N THR A 552 22.84 -10.34 39.36
CA THR A 552 21.68 -9.95 38.56
C THR A 552 21.44 -10.98 37.45
N LYS A 553 20.17 -11.21 37.09
CA LYS A 553 19.80 -12.24 36.12
C LYS A 553 18.81 -11.70 35.08
N TRP A 554 19.30 -11.55 33.86
CA TRP A 554 18.54 -11.15 32.70
C TRP A 554 18.06 -12.40 31.95
N GLY A 555 17.38 -12.24 30.81
CA GLY A 555 16.96 -13.38 29.99
C GLY A 555 18.18 -14.14 29.45
N ARG A 556 19.06 -13.44 28.73
CA ARG A 556 20.17 -14.04 27.97
C ARG A 556 21.56 -13.83 28.56
N CYS A 557 21.67 -13.17 29.70
CA CYS A 557 22.92 -12.97 30.41
C CYS A 557 22.68 -12.84 31.92
N ALA A 558 23.73 -13.03 32.73
CA ALA A 558 23.67 -12.85 34.17
C ALA A 558 25.03 -12.44 34.72
N VAL A 559 25.07 -11.44 35.60
CA VAL A 559 26.28 -11.10 36.35
C VAL A 559 26.52 -12.18 37.41
N LEU A 560 27.72 -12.73 37.44
CA LEU A 560 28.13 -13.70 38.45
C LEU A 560 28.66 -12.98 39.69
N LYS A 561 28.35 -13.52 40.87
CA LYS A 561 28.99 -13.06 42.11
C LYS A 561 30.49 -13.35 42.06
N SER A 562 31.29 -12.49 42.66
CA SER A 562 32.75 -12.65 42.75
C SER A 562 33.21 -13.98 43.37
N SER A 563 32.39 -14.59 44.23
CA SER A 563 32.66 -15.89 44.86
C SER A 563 32.17 -17.10 44.04
N ALA A 564 31.47 -16.90 42.92
CA ALA A 564 30.86 -17.96 42.14
C ALA A 564 31.75 -18.36 40.98
N GLN A 565 31.97 -19.67 40.81
CA GLN A 565 32.50 -20.24 39.57
C GLN A 565 31.33 -20.79 38.74
N SER A 566 31.43 -20.62 37.43
CA SER A 566 30.47 -21.14 36.46
C SER A 566 31.20 -22.11 35.54
N ASP A 567 30.63 -23.30 35.35
CA ASP A 567 31.10 -24.29 34.37
C ASP A 567 30.58 -23.96 32.94
N GLY A 568 29.73 -22.95 32.81
CA GLY A 568 29.15 -22.50 31.55
C GLY A 568 29.97 -21.42 30.84
N LEU A 569 29.47 -20.96 29.69
CA LEU A 569 30.11 -19.90 28.91
C LEU A 569 30.13 -18.59 29.71
N THR A 570 31.32 -18.04 29.91
CA THR A 570 31.52 -16.77 30.63
C THR A 570 32.47 -15.84 29.90
N PHE A 571 32.19 -14.54 29.96
CA PHE A 571 33.09 -13.49 29.51
C PHE A 571 33.06 -12.32 30.50
N GLY A 572 34.17 -11.59 30.59
CA GLY A 572 34.21 -10.32 31.30
C GLY A 572 33.44 -9.24 30.52
N TRP A 573 32.64 -8.45 31.23
CA TRP A 573 31.95 -7.28 30.68
C TRP A 573 32.92 -6.38 29.92
N ASP A 574 32.55 -5.95 28.72
CA ASP A 574 33.47 -5.19 27.86
C ASP A 574 33.92 -3.85 28.47
N TRP A 575 33.08 -3.20 29.28
CA TRP A 575 33.45 -1.99 30.00
C TRP A 575 34.27 -2.27 31.27
N CYS A 576 34.17 -3.47 31.86
CA CYS A 576 34.96 -3.88 33.03
C CYS A 576 35.16 -5.41 33.08
N LYS A 577 36.36 -5.88 32.72
CA LYS A 577 36.67 -7.32 32.64
C LYS A 577 36.66 -8.06 33.98
N GLU A 578 36.64 -7.34 35.11
CA GLU A 578 36.46 -7.94 36.44
C GLU A 578 35.04 -8.46 36.66
N VAL A 579 34.05 -7.85 36.01
CA VAL A 579 32.64 -8.27 36.10
C VAL A 579 32.43 -9.46 35.16
N GLN A 580 32.29 -10.65 35.73
CA GLN A 580 32.08 -11.88 34.96
C GLN A 580 30.60 -12.09 34.63
N ILE A 581 30.31 -12.38 33.37
CA ILE A 581 28.97 -12.57 32.84
C ILE A 581 28.80 -14.01 32.38
N ALA A 582 27.76 -14.68 32.87
CA ALA A 582 27.34 -15.98 32.36
C ALA A 582 26.35 -15.83 31.20
N TYR A 583 26.55 -16.65 30.17
CA TYR A 583 25.67 -16.75 29.01
C TYR A 583 25.07 -18.16 28.93
N PRO A 584 23.76 -18.30 28.65
CA PRO A 584 23.13 -19.59 28.43
C PRO A 584 23.59 -20.19 27.09
N PRO A 585 23.70 -21.53 26.99
CA PRO A 585 24.17 -22.19 25.77
C PRO A 585 23.19 -21.96 24.61
N GLY A 586 23.75 -21.69 23.42
CA GLY A 586 23.00 -21.45 22.20
C GLY A 586 21.98 -20.32 22.36
N ILE A 587 20.71 -20.60 22.06
CA ILE A 587 19.61 -19.62 22.16
C ILE A 587 18.76 -19.75 23.44
N ALA A 588 19.19 -20.53 24.45
CA ALA A 588 18.41 -20.72 25.67
C ALA A 588 18.29 -19.46 26.54
N SER A 589 17.23 -19.27 27.33
CA SER A 589 17.08 -18.16 28.29
C SER A 589 17.12 -18.67 29.73
N PHE A 590 17.71 -17.89 30.64
CA PHE A 590 17.63 -18.13 32.08
C PHE A 590 16.23 -17.80 32.66
N LYS A 591 15.35 -17.23 31.83
CA LYS A 591 13.93 -17.00 32.08
C LYS A 591 13.09 -17.84 31.12
N ALA A 592 12.06 -18.50 31.63
CA ALA A 592 11.20 -19.34 30.80
C ALA A 592 10.09 -18.51 30.15
N GLY A 593 9.70 -18.88 28.93
CA GLY A 593 8.51 -18.32 28.27
C GLY A 593 8.71 -17.01 27.52
N GLU A 594 9.94 -16.49 27.44
CA GLU A 594 10.26 -15.31 26.62
C GLU A 594 10.30 -15.68 25.15
N GLU A 595 9.38 -15.13 24.34
CA GLU A 595 9.40 -15.28 22.88
C GLU A 595 10.40 -14.33 22.23
N TYR A 596 10.57 -13.14 22.81
CA TYR A 596 11.53 -12.12 22.40
C TYR A 596 12.57 -11.96 23.51
N SER A 597 13.86 -11.97 23.16
CA SER A 597 14.94 -11.73 24.12
C SER A 597 16.24 -11.36 23.41
N HIS A 598 17.13 -10.70 24.13
CA HIS A 598 18.47 -10.31 23.68
C HIS A 598 19.42 -10.26 24.90
N GLY A 599 20.71 -9.99 24.66
CA GLY A 599 21.76 -9.99 25.69
C GLY A 599 22.70 -11.20 25.61
N GLY A 600 22.43 -12.15 24.72
CA GLY A 600 23.22 -13.36 24.51
C GLY A 600 24.30 -13.22 23.44
N ILE A 601 24.88 -14.38 23.09
CA ILE A 601 25.87 -14.52 22.01
C ILE A 601 25.25 -15.37 20.90
N SER A 602 24.73 -14.70 19.88
CA SER A 602 24.20 -15.26 18.63
C SER A 602 24.38 -14.23 17.51
N PHE A 603 24.29 -14.63 16.24
CA PHE A 603 24.35 -13.66 15.13
C PHE A 603 23.22 -12.64 15.24
N GLN A 604 22.01 -13.10 15.56
CA GLN A 604 20.83 -12.27 15.68
C GLN A 604 20.95 -11.21 16.78
N GLU A 605 21.69 -11.49 17.86
CA GLU A 605 21.84 -10.56 18.98
C GLU A 605 23.10 -9.70 18.88
N SER A 606 24.23 -10.30 18.46
CA SER A 606 25.56 -9.70 18.62
C SER A 606 26.15 -9.11 17.35
N LEU A 607 25.72 -9.57 16.16
CA LEU A 607 26.20 -9.04 14.88
C LEU A 607 25.29 -7.88 14.47
N VAL A 608 25.71 -6.66 14.79
CA VAL A 608 24.90 -5.46 14.63
C VAL A 608 25.19 -4.77 13.29
N PRO A 609 24.16 -4.40 12.51
CA PRO A 609 24.32 -3.67 11.26
C PRO A 609 24.77 -2.23 11.49
N ILE A 610 25.45 -1.68 10.48
CA ILE A 610 25.73 -0.26 10.31
C ILE A 610 25.26 0.08 8.90
N ILE A 611 24.36 1.06 8.78
CA ILE A 611 23.94 1.58 7.48
C ILE A 611 24.53 2.97 7.31
N GLU A 612 25.34 3.16 6.28
CA GLU A 612 25.81 4.46 5.82
C GLU A 612 24.90 4.91 4.67
N LEU A 613 24.19 6.01 4.85
CA LEU A 613 23.39 6.64 3.80
C LEU A 613 24.00 8.00 3.44
N GLN A 614 24.43 8.11 2.19
CA GLN A 614 24.82 9.38 1.58
C GLN A 614 23.73 9.79 0.59
N VAL A 615 22.94 10.79 0.99
CA VAL A 615 21.87 11.33 0.17
C VAL A 615 22.49 11.98 -1.06
N GLU A 616 22.01 11.58 -2.23
CA GLU A 616 22.44 12.23 -3.46
C GLU A 616 22.04 13.70 -3.38
N SER A 617 22.96 14.59 -3.70
CA SER A 617 22.60 15.99 -3.86
C SER A 617 21.67 16.09 -5.06
N SER A 618 20.38 15.95 -4.83
CA SER A 618 19.45 16.81 -5.54
C SER A 618 19.93 18.22 -5.22
N THR A 619 20.29 18.97 -6.26
CA THR A 619 20.30 20.42 -6.14
C THR A 619 18.91 20.77 -5.65
N VAL A 620 18.76 20.95 -4.33
CA VAL A 620 17.51 21.42 -3.75
C VAL A 620 17.40 22.84 -4.26
N ASP A 621 16.67 22.97 -5.35
CA ASP A 621 16.31 24.21 -5.99
C ASP A 621 15.61 25.05 -4.92
N PHE A 622 16.34 26.01 -4.35
CA PHE A 622 15.79 26.86 -3.30
C PHE A 622 14.81 27.84 -3.95
N ALA A 623 13.53 27.74 -3.61
CA ALA A 623 12.51 28.67 -4.05
C ALA A 623 11.76 29.26 -2.85
N ASN A 624 11.58 30.58 -2.84
CA ASN A 624 10.82 31.28 -1.82
C ASN A 624 9.63 32.01 -2.46
N ILE A 625 8.41 31.79 -1.94
CA ILE A 625 7.23 32.53 -2.39
C ILE A 625 7.25 33.91 -1.73
N LYS A 626 7.53 34.94 -2.53
CA LYS A 626 7.65 36.32 -2.06
C LYS A 626 6.29 36.98 -1.85
N SER A 627 5.33 36.69 -2.72
CA SER A 627 3.97 37.22 -2.59
C SER A 627 2.95 36.38 -3.36
N ILE A 628 1.73 36.34 -2.84
CA ILE A 628 0.54 35.79 -3.50
C ILE A 628 -0.49 36.92 -3.58
N GLY A 629 -1.05 37.17 -4.76
CA GLY A 629 -2.04 38.21 -4.98
C GLY A 629 -3.17 37.77 -5.90
N TRP A 630 -4.40 37.94 -5.43
CA TRP A 630 -5.61 37.55 -6.15
C TRP A 630 -6.25 38.69 -6.93
N ARG A 631 -6.85 38.35 -8.08
CA ARG A 631 -7.77 39.21 -8.84
C ARG A 631 -8.92 38.34 -9.36
N GLY A 632 -10.01 38.24 -8.59
CA GLY A 632 -11.06 37.25 -8.84
C GLY A 632 -10.47 35.83 -8.76
N LEU A 633 -10.83 34.94 -9.69
CA LEU A 633 -10.33 33.56 -9.76
C LEU A 633 -8.91 33.41 -10.35
N ARG A 634 -8.14 34.49 -10.44
CA ARG A 634 -6.73 34.47 -10.84
C ARG A 634 -5.80 34.74 -9.67
N CYS A 635 -4.86 33.84 -9.47
CA CYS A 635 -3.81 33.91 -8.45
C CYS A 635 -2.47 34.24 -9.10
N ASN A 636 -1.88 35.39 -8.76
CA ASN A 636 -0.55 35.81 -9.23
C ASN A 636 0.46 35.58 -8.11
N ILE A 637 1.56 34.91 -8.44
CA ILE A 637 2.56 34.43 -7.48
C ILE A 637 3.92 34.97 -7.91
N GLU A 638 4.66 35.57 -6.98
CA GLU A 638 6.07 35.92 -7.15
C GLU A 638 6.94 34.92 -6.40
N VAL A 639 7.90 34.31 -7.09
CA VAL A 639 8.85 33.34 -6.55
C VAL A 639 10.26 33.88 -6.75
N VAL A 640 11.05 33.88 -5.68
CA VAL A 640 12.49 34.18 -5.70
C VAL A 640 13.24 32.86 -5.64
N SER A 641 14.00 32.56 -6.69
CA SER A 641 14.76 31.32 -6.79
C SER A 641 15.93 31.48 -7.77
N ASP A 642 17.03 30.79 -7.51
CA ASP A 642 18.13 30.60 -8.47
C ASP A 642 17.89 29.38 -9.38
N ALA A 643 16.81 28.64 -9.15
CA ALA A 643 16.44 27.45 -9.90
C ALA A 643 15.69 27.77 -11.19
N VAL A 644 15.89 26.92 -12.21
CA VAL A 644 15.27 27.03 -13.53
C VAL A 644 14.26 25.91 -13.77
N GLY A 645 13.21 26.22 -14.52
CA GLY A 645 12.18 25.21 -14.87
C GLY A 645 11.14 24.94 -13.78
N LEU A 646 11.03 25.83 -12.79
CA LEU A 646 10.03 25.74 -11.73
C LEU A 646 8.61 25.83 -12.29
N ARG A 647 7.68 25.11 -11.67
CA ARG A 647 6.25 25.18 -11.94
C ARG A 647 5.48 25.51 -10.67
N VAL A 648 4.30 26.10 -10.82
CA VAL A 648 3.41 26.43 -9.71
C VAL A 648 2.05 25.80 -9.94
N ASP A 649 1.45 25.33 -8.86
CA ASP A 649 0.15 24.69 -8.81
C ASP A 649 -0.64 25.21 -7.58
N LEU A 650 -1.96 25.03 -7.60
CA LEU A 650 -2.86 25.40 -6.51
C LEU A 650 -3.68 24.17 -6.12
N ARG A 651 -3.47 23.64 -4.91
CA ARG A 651 -4.05 22.37 -4.45
C ARG A 651 -4.86 22.53 -3.17
N THR A 652 -5.91 21.71 -3.01
CA THR A 652 -6.62 21.61 -1.72
C THR A 652 -5.87 20.71 -0.72
N LYS A 653 -5.10 19.73 -1.21
CA LYS A 653 -4.16 18.93 -0.40
C LYS A 653 -2.75 19.02 -1.02
N PRO A 654 -1.78 19.68 -0.38
CA PRO A 654 -0.51 20.03 -1.04
C PRO A 654 0.25 18.80 -1.60
N ALA A 655 0.28 17.68 -0.87
CA ALA A 655 1.01 16.47 -1.27
C ALA A 655 0.30 15.60 -2.34
N VAL A 656 -0.96 15.88 -2.68
CA VAL A 656 -1.77 15.02 -3.55
C VAL A 656 -2.05 15.76 -4.87
N ALA A 657 -1.37 15.36 -5.94
CA ALA A 657 -1.35 16.09 -7.22
C ALA A 657 -2.72 16.20 -7.91
N ASP A 658 -3.60 15.22 -7.73
CA ASP A 658 -4.95 15.20 -8.30
C ASP A 658 -5.93 16.18 -7.62
N THR A 659 -5.51 16.83 -6.53
CA THR A 659 -6.30 17.85 -5.83
C THR A 659 -6.04 19.28 -6.32
N SER A 660 -5.39 19.41 -7.48
CA SER A 660 -5.22 20.68 -8.18
C SER A 660 -6.58 21.28 -8.57
N ILE A 661 -6.75 22.57 -8.33
CA ILE A 661 -7.98 23.32 -8.67
C ILE A 661 -7.77 24.26 -9.86
N VAL A 662 -6.61 24.17 -10.53
CA VAL A 662 -6.26 24.96 -11.72
C VAL A 662 -6.29 24.09 -12.96
N ALA A 663 -6.68 24.65 -14.11
CA ALA A 663 -6.78 23.89 -15.35
C ALA A 663 -5.42 23.34 -15.85
N ALA A 664 -4.34 24.02 -15.51
CA ALA A 664 -2.97 23.59 -15.78
C ALA A 664 -2.00 24.29 -14.83
N MET A 665 -0.97 23.56 -14.41
CA MET A 665 0.20 24.14 -13.75
C MET A 665 0.88 25.16 -14.69
N LYS A 666 1.53 26.17 -14.10
CA LYS A 666 2.24 27.21 -14.86
C LYS A 666 3.71 27.23 -14.53
N ALA A 667 4.54 27.40 -15.55
CA ALA A 667 5.96 27.69 -15.35
C ALA A 667 6.14 29.04 -14.64
N VAL A 668 7.19 29.15 -13.85
CA VAL A 668 7.66 30.44 -13.32
C VAL A 668 8.52 31.11 -14.39
N GLU A 669 8.07 32.26 -14.89
CA GLU A 669 8.78 33.08 -15.88
C GLU A 669 9.14 34.42 -15.23
N ASP A 670 10.42 34.81 -15.28
CA ASP A 670 10.95 36.02 -14.62
C ASP A 670 10.54 36.14 -13.13
N GLY A 671 10.52 35.01 -12.43
CA GLY A 671 10.12 34.93 -11.02
C GLY A 671 8.62 35.09 -10.77
N LYS A 672 7.76 34.96 -11.80
CA LYS A 672 6.30 35.10 -11.65
C LYS A 672 5.52 33.96 -12.32
N ALA A 673 4.35 33.66 -11.75
CA ALA A 673 3.38 32.75 -12.34
C ALA A 673 1.95 33.27 -12.12
N SER A 674 1.03 32.96 -13.05
CA SER A 674 -0.39 33.35 -12.97
C SER A 674 -1.28 32.15 -13.20
N LEU A 675 -1.94 31.70 -12.14
CA LEU A 675 -2.83 30.54 -12.12
C LEU A 675 -4.29 30.98 -12.23
N ALA A 676 -5.10 30.23 -12.97
CA ALA A 676 -6.53 30.45 -13.08
C ALA A 676 -7.28 29.23 -12.54
N VAL A 677 -8.16 29.47 -11.56
CA VAL A 677 -9.06 28.46 -11.02
C VAL A 677 -10.19 28.23 -12.01
N ALA A 678 -10.40 26.97 -12.39
CA ALA A 678 -11.32 26.62 -13.49
C ALA A 678 -12.79 26.58 -13.06
N ASP A 679 -13.05 26.34 -11.77
CA ASP A 679 -14.36 26.14 -11.17
C ASP A 679 -14.57 27.19 -10.07
N ASP A 680 -15.61 28.01 -10.21
CA ASP A 680 -15.92 29.11 -9.29
C ASP A 680 -16.46 28.63 -7.94
N SER A 681 -16.88 27.37 -7.81
CA SER A 681 -17.29 26.78 -6.53
C SER A 681 -16.18 26.75 -5.48
N TYR A 682 -14.93 26.91 -5.89
CA TYR A 682 -13.78 27.00 -4.97
C TYR A 682 -13.59 28.39 -4.35
N GLU A 683 -14.32 29.42 -4.80
CA GLU A 683 -14.19 30.78 -4.23
C GLU A 683 -14.43 30.79 -2.71
N GLY A 684 -13.52 31.41 -1.96
CA GLY A 684 -13.55 31.46 -0.49
C GLY A 684 -13.03 30.20 0.22
N GLN A 685 -12.64 29.14 -0.50
CA GLN A 685 -12.07 27.94 0.10
C GLN A 685 -10.56 28.07 0.34
N ALA A 686 -10.05 27.34 1.34
CA ALA A 686 -8.62 27.26 1.62
C ALA A 686 -7.91 26.43 0.54
N ALA A 687 -6.79 26.95 0.04
CA ALA A 687 -5.94 26.29 -0.92
C ALA A 687 -4.46 26.49 -0.56
N VAL A 688 -3.58 25.73 -1.19
CA VAL A 688 -2.13 25.83 -1.00
C VAL A 688 -1.48 26.04 -2.36
N VAL A 689 -0.76 27.16 -2.49
CA VAL A 689 0.18 27.34 -3.60
C VAL A 689 1.35 26.42 -3.35
N VAL A 690 1.70 25.58 -4.33
CA VAL A 690 2.88 24.72 -4.29
C VAL A 690 3.80 25.06 -5.46
N VAL A 691 5.09 25.24 -5.17
CA VAL A 691 6.15 25.38 -6.17
C VAL A 691 6.80 24.03 -6.35
N LEU A 692 6.94 23.60 -7.59
CA LEU A 692 7.43 22.31 -8.02
C LEU A 692 8.74 22.47 -8.78
N ASP A 693 9.68 21.57 -8.54
CA ASP A 693 10.89 21.42 -9.37
C ASP A 693 10.56 20.80 -10.75
N PRO A 694 11.53 20.72 -11.68
CA PRO A 694 11.33 20.05 -12.98
C PRO A 694 10.90 18.58 -12.87
N SER A 695 11.28 17.90 -11.79
CA SER A 695 10.95 16.50 -11.49
C SER A 695 9.55 16.32 -10.91
N GLY A 696 8.87 17.41 -10.51
CA GLY A 696 7.52 17.39 -9.94
C GLY A 696 7.47 17.32 -8.40
N ASN A 697 8.60 17.46 -7.71
CA ASN A 697 8.66 17.50 -6.25
C ASN A 697 8.29 18.90 -5.73
N ILE A 698 7.60 18.95 -4.58
CA ILE A 698 7.25 20.22 -3.93
C ILE A 698 8.48 20.76 -3.20
N ILE A 699 8.98 21.90 -3.65
CA ILE A 699 10.15 22.57 -3.06
C ILE A 699 9.76 23.76 -2.15
N GLN A 700 8.55 24.31 -2.32
CA GLN A 700 8.02 25.34 -1.45
C GLN A 700 6.49 25.34 -1.47
N LYS A 701 5.85 25.75 -0.37
CA LYS A 701 4.38 25.88 -0.31
C LYS A 701 3.93 27.02 0.58
N GLN A 702 2.78 27.60 0.27
CA GLN A 702 2.16 28.63 1.10
C GLN A 702 0.62 28.57 1.00
N VAL A 703 -0.03 28.65 2.15
CA VAL A 703 -1.51 28.63 2.25
C VAL A 703 -2.08 29.96 1.74
N THR A 704 -3.22 29.88 1.06
CA THR A 704 -3.98 31.03 0.56
C THR A 704 -5.49 30.71 0.56
N THR A 705 -6.32 31.71 0.27
CA THR A 705 -7.77 31.55 0.10
C THR A 705 -8.12 31.92 -1.33
N VAL A 706 -8.93 31.10 -2.00
CA VAL A 706 -9.30 31.37 -3.40
C VAL A 706 -10.11 32.66 -3.51
N GLY A 707 -9.65 33.60 -4.33
CA GLY A 707 -10.32 34.89 -4.58
C GLY A 707 -9.82 36.07 -3.73
N GLY A 708 -8.98 35.85 -2.73
CA GLY A 708 -8.46 36.91 -1.84
C GLY A 708 -7.62 36.39 -0.69
#